data_AF-A0A4V6CSH5-F1
#
_entry.id   AF-A0A4V6CSH5-F1
#
_cell.length_a   1.000
_cell.length_b   1.000
_cell.length_c   1.000
_cell.angle_alpha   90.00
_cell.angle_beta   90.00
_cell.angle_gamma   90.00
#
_symmetry.space_group_name_H-M   'P 1'
#
loop_
_entity.id
_entity.type
_entity.pdbx_description
1 polymer ?
#
loop_
_entity_poly.entity_id
_entity_poly.type
_entity_poly.pdbx_seq_one_letter_code
_entity_poly.pdbx_strand_id
1 'polypeptide(L)'
;MQTIRIRVERVRRKAVAILSATALVVTGTLAGSIPAAADNTTVSYDNNRTGWDPNQPGLGPSDVSAADFGQLFATQLDGQIYAQPVIAKDTLLAVTENNKAYGLDPKSGAIRWTRDVGRPWPASAIGCGDLVPNIGITATPVVDPATGTAYFTSKVNDGPTVDQPSWYMHAVDITTGRERSGFPTKIAGSPTNNPANTFNAKTAMQRPGLLLLDGVVYASFASHCDYGAYVGYVIGFDATSGRQTTMWATETGSSSDGAGIWHSGGGLVSDGPGRIFFTTGNGVSPPPGPGQSPPGTLGESVVRLQVNSDRSLVSKDFFSPVNNTNLDRDDVDFGSGSPMAIPDGFGTAANPHLMVQVGKDGRVFLLDRDKLGGMGQGPGKTDAVLQTVGPYNGVWGHPAFWGGDGGYVYMVTNGGPLSAFKIGVAGNGLPSLTRTGTSTGWFGYTSGSPAVTSDGTKSGTALVWAVYSSGSNGSGGQIRAFEAVPRNGQMVLRYSAPIGTATKFAKPATDGGRVYTGTRDGVVFGFGRPTTVALSGSPTDFGSVAVGATATKSVTVTAVRDVTVTGVSTSGDGFRAGGVTVPAQLKTGQTLTVPVSFTPGTPTSLSGALNFATSAGPLGFDLHGLGTRDGLLSTPASLDFEEVPTGGVVTLSANITNTGTTSTTITGVDLPPAPYRVAAPPTVGSTIAAGQSVSVPIAFAPTAAGTVDTALVVRSSTGTVRVPLSGEGVVGAPKLTLTPNVIDFGAVPVGQTATKYFDIVNEGNLALTLNKAAPPAAPFDVADPVAEGQELEPLDTIRQAVSFKPTASGEVTGTYIITGNDGQGAQQVQVRGTGTSGAAGQVVGPGGKCLDVREARSADGTPVQIYTCNGSGAQKWTVRSDQSLRAFGKCLDVAGGGTTNGTPVQLWSCNGSGAQVWVPQGDGSLRNPQSGRCLDVPGGNAVDGQRLQLWDCNGSGAQQWRVASSVIASGPVVGPQGSCLDVRGGNPTDGARVQRWDCNGTEAQTWNVGSDQTVRALGKCLDVAGGGTVNFAPVQIWTCNGSGAQVWVQQGLALKNPQSGRCLDIPGGNLAKGVALQLYDCNSTVAQRWSLPVSSIAVGQIIGLAGKCADVREARTDDGTPVQLYACNTSKAQQWNVSSDRTLRAQGKCLDVAGGGTTNGSALQIYTCNGSGAQVWVEQGDTLRNPQSGKCLDVPAGNPANGNRLQIWDCNGSAAQRWALPV
;
A
#
# COMPACT_ATOMS: atom_id res chain seq x y z
N MET A 1 48.60 57.37 39.53
CA MET A 1 49.72 56.54 39.03
C MET A 1 49.73 55.28 39.90
N GLN A 2 49.45 54.09 39.32
CA GLN A 2 48.63 53.09 40.02
C GLN A 2 49.05 51.61 39.78
N THR A 3 49.18 50.86 40.90
CA THR A 3 48.57 49.54 41.22
C THR A 3 48.32 48.48 40.10
N ILE A 4 48.47 47.15 40.30
CA ILE A 4 48.68 46.30 41.50
C ILE A 4 49.30 44.91 41.12
N ARG A 5 49.55 44.01 42.10
CA ARG A 5 50.15 42.65 41.95
C ARG A 5 49.45 41.60 42.87
N ILE A 6 49.89 40.31 42.82
CA ILE A 6 49.67 39.17 43.79
C ILE A 6 48.60 38.10 43.35
N ARG A 7 48.52 36.85 43.88
CA ARG A 7 49.37 35.60 43.82
C ARG A 7 48.75 34.47 44.73
N VAL A 8 48.85 33.17 44.37
CA VAL A 8 48.81 31.95 45.27
C VAL A 8 47.48 31.61 46.01
N GLU A 9 47.12 30.38 46.45
CA GLU A 9 47.20 28.99 45.88
C GLU A 9 46.35 27.96 46.72
N ARG A 10 46.03 26.78 46.15
CA ARG A 10 45.83 25.42 46.79
C ARG A 10 44.72 25.05 47.83
N VAL A 11 43.94 23.99 47.47
CA VAL A 11 43.78 22.65 48.16
C VAL A 11 42.79 22.38 49.33
N ARG A 12 41.95 21.33 49.13
CA ARG A 12 41.29 20.33 50.06
C ARG A 12 40.28 20.71 51.18
N ARG A 13 39.05 20.17 51.00
CA ARG A 13 38.23 19.27 51.88
C ARG A 13 38.09 19.50 53.42
N LYS A 14 36.80 19.52 53.81
CA LYS A 14 36.11 18.88 54.98
C LYS A 14 36.16 19.51 56.39
N ALA A 15 34.94 19.90 56.82
CA ALA A 15 34.22 19.51 58.05
C ALA A 15 34.67 20.02 59.43
N VAL A 16 33.70 20.50 60.24
CA VAL A 16 33.08 19.81 61.40
C VAL A 16 31.92 20.70 61.91
N ALA A 17 30.86 20.10 62.48
CA ALA A 17 29.71 20.80 63.09
C ALA A 17 29.80 20.78 64.63
N ILE A 18 28.91 21.49 65.36
CA ILE A 18 28.28 21.09 66.66
C ILE A 18 27.56 22.27 67.39
N LEU A 19 26.35 22.04 67.92
CA LEU A 19 25.86 22.62 69.20
C LEU A 19 24.56 23.49 69.18
N SER A 20 23.40 22.86 69.46
CA SER A 20 22.17 23.29 70.16
C SER A 20 22.11 24.63 70.93
N ALA A 21 20.95 25.25 71.24
CA ALA A 21 19.52 25.16 70.82
C ALA A 21 18.77 26.29 71.62
N THR A 22 17.43 26.46 71.75
CA THR A 22 16.20 25.71 71.37
C THR A 22 15.02 26.72 71.25
N ALA A 23 13.97 26.41 70.48
CA ALA A 23 12.66 27.10 70.55
C ALA A 23 11.50 26.14 70.13
N LEU A 24 10.26 26.48 70.50
CA LEU A 24 9.12 25.54 70.49
C LEU A 24 8.47 25.34 69.10
N VAL A 25 7.88 24.15 68.89
CA VAL A 25 7.16 23.76 67.66
C VAL A 25 5.65 23.95 67.83
N VAL A 26 5.00 24.51 66.82
CA VAL A 26 3.55 24.36 66.57
C VAL A 26 3.36 23.91 65.12
N THR A 27 2.52 22.89 64.90
CA THR A 27 2.40 22.19 63.62
C THR A 27 1.47 22.91 62.64
N GLY A 28 2.04 23.60 61.65
CA GLY A 28 1.32 24.02 60.45
C GLY A 28 1.40 22.95 59.36
N THR A 29 0.30 22.25 59.07
CA THR A 29 0.25 21.26 57.99
C THR A 29 0.20 21.96 56.62
N LEU A 30 1.37 22.19 56.02
CA LEU A 30 1.46 22.43 54.58
C LEU A 30 1.09 21.12 53.87
N ALA A 31 -0.19 20.99 53.52
CA ALA A 31 -0.66 19.96 52.61
C ALA A 31 0.03 20.18 51.26
N GLY A 32 1.02 19.35 50.93
CA GLY A 32 1.63 19.34 49.61
C GLY A 32 0.56 19.03 48.58
N SER A 33 0.27 20.01 47.71
CA SER A 33 -0.67 19.81 46.60
C SER A 33 -0.14 18.69 45.72
N ILE A 34 -0.87 17.58 45.67
CA ILE A 34 -0.65 16.50 44.70
C ILE A 34 -0.63 17.16 43.31
N PRO A 35 0.37 16.86 42.45
CA PRO A 35 0.39 17.42 41.10
C PRO A 35 -0.91 17.03 40.38
N ALA A 36 -1.48 17.97 39.63
CA ALA A 36 -2.64 17.68 38.80
C ALA A 36 -2.31 16.58 37.79
N ALA A 37 -3.32 15.78 37.42
CA ALA A 37 -3.17 14.72 36.42
C ALA A 37 -2.66 15.29 35.08
N ALA A 38 -1.98 14.45 34.30
CA ALA A 38 -1.40 14.85 33.02
C ALA A 38 -2.52 15.18 31.99
N ASP A 39 -2.41 16.33 31.33
CA ASP A 39 -3.17 16.59 30.11
C ASP A 39 -2.60 15.72 28.97
N ASN A 40 -3.46 15.14 28.14
CA ASN A 40 -3.09 14.40 26.93
C ASN A 40 -2.70 15.36 25.81
N THR A 41 -1.44 15.78 25.84
CA THR A 41 -0.96 16.86 24.98
C THR A 41 -0.67 16.47 23.53
N THR A 42 -0.62 15.19 23.17
CA THR A 42 -0.32 14.76 21.78
C THR A 42 -0.67 13.29 21.51
N VAL A 43 -0.46 12.81 20.28
CA VAL A 43 -0.86 11.47 19.78
C VAL A 43 -0.32 10.26 20.54
N SER A 44 0.57 10.49 21.50
CA SER A 44 1.31 9.47 22.23
C SER A 44 1.62 9.85 23.67
N TYR A 45 0.87 10.79 24.26
CA TYR A 45 1.10 11.42 25.58
C TYR A 45 2.40 12.25 25.67
N ASP A 46 3.51 11.77 25.11
CA ASP A 46 4.81 12.42 25.11
C ASP A 46 5.42 12.62 23.72
N ASN A 47 6.54 13.35 23.68
CA ASN A 47 7.34 13.61 22.48
C ASN A 47 8.26 12.44 22.08
N ASN A 48 8.56 11.49 22.97
CA ASN A 48 9.24 10.23 22.62
C ASN A 48 8.33 9.32 21.75
N ARG A 49 7.02 9.60 21.75
CA ARG A 49 5.93 8.87 21.11
C ARG A 49 5.60 7.53 21.75
N THR A 50 5.87 7.38 23.05
CA THR A 50 5.67 6.11 23.79
C THR A 50 4.25 5.57 23.73
N GLY A 51 3.22 6.43 23.66
CA GLY A 51 1.84 5.99 23.78
C GLY A 51 1.50 5.47 25.18
N TRP A 52 2.33 5.76 26.18
CA TRP A 52 2.20 5.29 27.55
C TRP A 52 1.62 6.38 28.45
N ASP A 53 0.49 6.06 29.09
CA ASP A 53 -0.12 6.85 30.14
C ASP A 53 0.08 6.15 31.50
N PRO A 54 1.05 6.62 32.32
CA PRO A 54 1.32 6.05 33.64
C PRO A 54 0.37 6.57 34.74
N ASN A 55 -0.69 7.32 34.42
CA ASN A 55 -1.54 8.00 35.40
C ASN A 55 -2.98 7.47 35.44
N GLN A 56 -3.21 6.19 35.15
CA GLN A 56 -4.53 5.58 35.01
C GLN A 56 -4.84 4.48 36.05
N PRO A 57 -4.90 4.78 37.36
CA PRO A 57 -5.19 3.81 38.43
C PRO A 57 -6.65 3.32 38.46
N GLY A 58 -7.47 3.65 37.44
CA GLY A 58 -8.81 3.10 37.23
C GLY A 58 -8.93 2.29 35.93
N LEU A 59 -7.81 2.01 35.25
CA LEU A 59 -7.70 1.17 34.04
C LEU A 59 -6.76 -0.01 34.29
N GLY A 60 -6.78 -0.60 35.49
CA GLY A 60 -6.08 -1.85 35.78
C GLY A 60 -6.72 -3.05 35.06
N PRO A 61 -5.99 -4.18 34.89
CA PRO A 61 -6.49 -5.35 34.17
C PRO A 61 -7.79 -5.94 34.67
N SER A 62 -8.12 -5.74 35.95
CA SER A 62 -9.40 -6.17 36.49
C SER A 62 -10.45 -5.06 36.61
N ASP A 63 -10.05 -3.77 36.62
CA ASP A 63 -10.98 -2.64 36.55
C ASP A 63 -11.77 -2.67 35.24
N VAL A 64 -11.12 -3.05 34.14
CA VAL A 64 -11.76 -3.17 32.82
C VAL A 64 -12.55 -4.47 32.64
N SER A 65 -12.25 -5.49 33.46
CA SER A 65 -13.02 -6.74 33.52
C SER A 65 -14.13 -6.68 34.59
N ALA A 66 -14.26 -5.57 35.32
CA ALA A 66 -15.31 -5.40 36.32
C ALA A 66 -16.67 -5.19 35.65
N ALA A 67 -17.73 -5.72 36.26
CA ALA A 67 -19.08 -5.68 35.69
C ALA A 67 -19.70 -4.27 35.62
N ASP A 68 -19.08 -3.27 36.24
CA ASP A 68 -19.43 -1.85 36.15
C ASP A 68 -18.60 -1.07 35.12
N PHE A 69 -17.65 -1.70 34.41
CA PHE A 69 -16.90 -1.06 33.33
C PHE A 69 -17.57 -1.27 31.97
N GLY A 70 -17.77 -0.21 31.20
CA GLY A 70 -18.47 -0.29 29.92
C GLY A 70 -18.40 0.98 29.09
N GLN A 71 -19.25 1.04 28.05
CA GLN A 71 -19.48 2.27 27.29
C GLN A 71 -20.25 3.28 28.15
N LEU A 72 -19.69 4.47 28.33
CA LEU A 72 -20.33 5.60 29.02
C LEU A 72 -21.16 6.44 28.05
N PHE A 73 -20.65 6.69 26.84
CA PHE A 73 -21.31 7.47 25.80
C PHE A 73 -20.84 7.08 24.40
N ALA A 74 -21.63 7.48 23.40
CA ALA A 74 -21.31 7.43 21.98
C ALA A 74 -21.87 8.71 21.33
N THR A 75 -21.02 9.70 21.09
CA THR A 75 -21.42 11.03 20.60
C THR A 75 -21.20 11.13 19.09
N GLN A 76 -22.29 11.27 18.33
CA GLN A 76 -22.23 11.53 16.90
C GLN A 76 -21.73 12.95 16.63
N LEU A 77 -20.67 13.07 15.82
CA LEU A 77 -20.13 14.30 15.26
C LEU A 77 -20.40 14.38 13.76
N ASP A 78 -20.09 15.54 13.17
CA ASP A 78 -20.16 15.78 11.72
C ASP A 78 -18.79 15.53 11.08
N GLY A 79 -18.68 14.44 10.30
CA GLY A 79 -17.46 14.02 9.61
C GLY A 79 -16.72 12.86 10.29
N GLN A 80 -15.84 12.21 9.54
CA GLN A 80 -15.03 11.07 10.04
C GLN A 80 -13.95 11.57 11.01
N ILE A 81 -13.56 10.75 11.99
CA ILE A 81 -12.57 11.09 13.01
C ILE A 81 -11.32 10.23 12.80
N TYR A 82 -10.29 10.78 12.17
CA TYR A 82 -8.97 10.15 11.96
C TYR A 82 -7.95 10.53 13.03
N ALA A 83 -8.02 11.77 13.51
CA ALA A 83 -7.27 12.20 14.69
C ALA A 83 -7.64 11.37 15.92
N GLN A 84 -6.65 10.99 16.72
CA GLN A 84 -6.91 10.58 18.10
C GLN A 84 -7.50 11.79 18.86
N PRO A 85 -8.61 11.63 19.61
CA PRO A 85 -9.09 12.69 20.48
C PRO A 85 -8.06 13.05 21.57
N VAL A 86 -7.81 14.33 21.79
CA VAL A 86 -6.88 14.80 22.83
C VAL A 86 -7.65 15.41 24.01
N ILE A 87 -7.11 15.35 25.22
CA ILE A 87 -7.80 15.80 26.43
C ILE A 87 -6.91 16.79 27.16
N ALA A 88 -7.41 18.00 27.42
CA ALA A 88 -6.77 18.90 28.36
C ALA A 88 -7.80 19.78 29.07
N LYS A 89 -7.50 20.20 30.31
CA LYS A 89 -8.34 21.11 31.11
C LYS A 89 -9.82 20.69 31.15
N ASP A 90 -10.04 19.42 31.53
CA ASP A 90 -11.36 18.75 31.60
C ASP A 90 -12.16 18.79 30.28
N THR A 91 -11.52 18.95 29.12
CA THR A 91 -12.20 18.99 27.81
C THR A 91 -11.58 17.99 26.84
N LEU A 92 -12.43 17.11 26.29
CA LEU A 92 -12.09 16.13 25.27
C LEU A 92 -12.27 16.78 23.89
N LEU A 93 -11.16 17.12 23.24
CA LEU A 93 -11.12 17.69 21.90
C LEU A 93 -11.17 16.56 20.84
N ALA A 94 -12.21 16.61 20.01
CA ALA A 94 -12.29 15.81 18.79
C ALA A 94 -12.30 16.72 17.56
N VAL A 95 -11.68 16.27 16.46
CA VAL A 95 -11.60 16.99 15.18
C VAL A 95 -11.97 16.05 14.03
N THR A 96 -12.54 16.58 12.94
CA THR A 96 -13.10 15.76 11.85
C THR A 96 -12.66 16.16 10.45
N GLU A 97 -12.77 15.22 9.52
CA GLU A 97 -12.58 15.40 8.07
C GLU A 97 -13.58 16.39 7.43
N ASN A 98 -14.61 16.83 8.17
CA ASN A 98 -15.52 17.90 7.74
C ASN A 98 -15.08 19.30 8.25
N ASN A 99 -13.81 19.46 8.67
CA ASN A 99 -13.24 20.70 9.20
C ASN A 99 -13.99 21.26 10.41
N LYS A 100 -14.35 20.38 11.35
CA LYS A 100 -14.95 20.76 12.62
C LYS A 100 -14.13 20.29 13.80
N ALA A 101 -14.00 21.16 14.79
CA ALA A 101 -13.42 20.87 16.09
C ALA A 101 -14.52 20.96 17.17
N TYR A 102 -14.48 20.05 18.13
CA TYR A 102 -15.50 19.89 19.17
C TYR A 102 -14.84 19.78 20.53
N GLY A 103 -15.27 20.62 21.48
CA GLY A 103 -14.98 20.41 22.90
C GLY A 103 -16.10 19.58 23.52
N LEU A 104 -15.80 18.35 23.91
CA LEU A 104 -16.71 17.45 24.59
C LEU A 104 -16.45 17.42 26.09
N ASP A 105 -17.50 17.17 26.86
CA ASP A 105 -17.38 16.75 28.26
C ASP A 105 -16.83 15.32 28.33
N PRO A 106 -15.67 15.06 28.98
CA PRO A 106 -15.03 13.75 28.99
C PRO A 106 -15.79 12.67 29.79
N LYS A 107 -16.80 13.04 30.59
CA LYS A 107 -17.54 12.10 31.45
C LYS A 107 -18.86 11.64 30.83
N SER A 108 -19.47 12.49 29.99
CA SER A 108 -20.80 12.31 29.41
C SER A 108 -20.86 12.38 27.89
N GLY A 109 -19.78 12.83 27.22
CA GLY A 109 -19.73 13.02 25.78
C GLY A 109 -20.51 14.25 25.28
N ALA A 110 -21.09 15.06 26.16
CA ALA A 110 -21.88 16.21 25.80
C ALA A 110 -21.03 17.28 25.09
N ILE A 111 -21.50 17.77 23.93
CA ILE A 111 -20.84 18.86 23.20
C ILE A 111 -20.96 20.16 24.00
N ARG A 112 -19.83 20.68 24.49
CA ARG A 112 -19.72 21.98 25.18
C ARG A 112 -19.57 23.13 24.17
N TRP A 113 -18.80 22.92 23.11
CA TRP A 113 -18.62 23.88 22.01
C TRP A 113 -18.29 23.16 20.69
N THR A 114 -18.59 23.83 19.57
CA THR A 114 -18.21 23.41 18.21
C THR A 114 -17.61 24.59 17.47
N ARG A 115 -16.54 24.36 16.70
CA ARG A 115 -15.90 25.31 15.80
C ARG A 115 -15.86 24.72 14.39
N ASP A 116 -16.41 25.46 13.43
CA ASP A 116 -16.18 25.23 11.99
C ASP A 116 -14.95 26.04 11.57
N VAL A 117 -14.00 25.44 10.85
CA VAL A 117 -12.78 26.11 10.37
C VAL A 117 -12.73 26.34 8.86
N GLY A 118 -13.87 26.19 8.17
CA GLY A 118 -14.00 26.45 6.74
C GLY A 118 -14.19 25.18 5.92
N ARG A 119 -14.74 25.34 4.71
CA ARG A 119 -15.20 24.24 3.86
C ARG A 119 -14.12 23.15 3.67
N PRO A 120 -14.40 21.87 4.02
CA PRO A 120 -13.45 20.78 3.82
C PRO A 120 -13.20 20.52 2.33
N TRP A 121 -12.05 19.92 2.03
CA TRP A 121 -11.64 19.62 0.67
C TRP A 121 -12.26 18.30 0.20
N PRO A 122 -12.98 18.25 -0.94
CA PRO A 122 -13.61 17.02 -1.39
C PRO A 122 -12.56 16.05 -1.92
N ALA A 123 -12.57 14.81 -1.42
CA ALA A 123 -11.61 13.78 -1.82
C ALA A 123 -11.65 13.45 -3.32
N SER A 124 -12.79 13.68 -3.97
CA SER A 124 -12.95 13.55 -5.42
C SER A 124 -12.07 14.50 -6.25
N ALA A 125 -11.48 15.55 -5.66
CA ALA A 125 -10.47 16.39 -6.32
C ALA A 125 -9.06 15.75 -6.36
N ILE A 126 -8.81 14.73 -5.53
CA ILE A 126 -7.53 14.00 -5.47
C ILE A 126 -7.65 12.51 -5.81
N GLY A 127 -8.85 11.99 -6.10
CA GLY A 127 -9.07 10.65 -6.68
C GLY A 127 -8.72 9.46 -5.78
N CYS A 128 -7.85 9.66 -4.79
CA CYS A 128 -7.44 8.72 -3.76
C CYS A 128 -8.59 8.31 -2.84
N GLY A 129 -8.71 7.02 -2.57
CA GLY A 129 -9.76 6.43 -1.73
C GLY A 129 -9.43 6.34 -0.22
N ASP A 130 -8.27 6.84 0.25
CA ASP A 130 -7.86 6.68 1.66
C ASP A 130 -8.73 7.46 2.64
N LEU A 131 -9.10 8.69 2.26
CA LEU A 131 -9.98 9.59 2.99
C LEU A 131 -11.16 9.94 2.08
N VAL A 132 -12.38 9.58 2.47
CA VAL A 132 -13.60 9.86 1.69
C VAL A 132 -14.78 10.15 2.63
N PRO A 133 -15.75 11.01 2.27
CA PRO A 133 -15.84 11.78 1.02
C PRO A 133 -15.02 13.10 1.04
N ASN A 134 -14.54 13.50 2.21
CA ASN A 134 -13.87 14.77 2.45
C ASN A 134 -12.50 14.56 3.11
N ILE A 135 -11.66 15.58 3.00
CA ILE A 135 -10.33 15.71 3.59
C ILE A 135 -10.32 17.05 4.33
N GLY A 136 -10.01 17.04 5.62
CA GLY A 136 -10.12 18.19 6.50
C GLY A 136 -9.02 18.22 7.57
N ILE A 137 -9.37 17.84 8.81
CA ILE A 137 -8.43 17.73 9.93
C ILE A 137 -8.15 16.25 10.20
N THR A 138 -7.13 15.71 9.53
CA THR A 138 -6.80 14.27 9.59
C THR A 138 -5.89 13.91 10.77
N ALA A 139 -4.82 14.67 11.01
CA ALA A 139 -3.85 14.34 12.05
C ALA A 139 -4.32 14.72 13.47
N THR A 140 -3.78 14.00 14.45
CA THR A 140 -3.98 14.29 15.87
C THR A 140 -3.40 15.66 16.25
N PRO A 141 -4.21 16.54 16.89
CA PRO A 141 -3.74 17.82 17.42
C PRO A 141 -2.59 17.68 18.45
N VAL A 142 -1.89 18.78 18.69
CA VAL A 142 -1.00 18.94 19.86
C VAL A 142 -1.54 20.05 20.76
N VAL A 143 -1.45 19.89 22.08
CA VAL A 143 -1.95 20.85 23.06
C VAL A 143 -0.80 21.37 23.91
N ASP A 144 -0.67 22.69 24.02
CA ASP A 144 0.09 23.30 25.10
C ASP A 144 -0.78 23.30 26.38
N PRO A 145 -0.44 22.53 27.43
CA PRO A 145 -1.22 22.45 28.65
C PRO A 145 -1.12 23.73 29.48
N ALA A 146 0.00 24.46 29.41
CA ALA A 146 0.20 25.68 30.19
C ALA A 146 -0.81 26.75 29.75
N THR A 147 -0.83 27.11 28.46
CA THR A 147 -1.85 28.04 27.95
C THR A 147 -3.22 27.38 27.77
N GLY A 148 -3.31 26.07 27.56
CA GLY A 148 -4.55 25.38 27.18
C GLY A 148 -4.90 25.61 25.70
N THR A 149 -3.88 25.64 24.84
CA THR A 149 -4.03 25.92 23.41
C THR A 149 -3.83 24.64 22.61
N ALA A 150 -4.83 24.22 21.85
CA ALA A 150 -4.74 23.11 20.93
C ALA A 150 -4.44 23.60 19.51
N TYR A 151 -3.42 23.01 18.89
CA TYR A 151 -2.94 23.30 17.54
C TYR A 151 -3.23 22.11 16.63
N PHE A 152 -3.71 22.37 15.42
CA PHE A 152 -4.03 21.37 14.41
C PHE A 152 -4.00 22.00 13.01
N THR A 153 -3.86 21.18 11.98
CA THR A 153 -3.91 21.66 10.58
C THR A 153 -5.19 21.24 9.88
N SER A 154 -5.73 22.11 9.03
CA SER A 154 -6.92 21.86 8.21
C SER A 154 -6.61 22.02 6.72
N LYS A 155 -7.23 21.18 5.88
CA LYS A 155 -7.24 21.37 4.41
C LYS A 155 -8.56 22.01 4.00
N VAL A 156 -8.49 23.18 3.35
CA VAL A 156 -9.65 24.03 3.08
C VAL A 156 -9.84 24.23 1.58
N ASN A 157 -11.11 24.18 1.16
CA ASN A 157 -11.56 24.41 -0.22
C ASN A 157 -11.91 25.89 -0.45
N ASP A 158 -10.88 26.74 -0.41
CA ASP A 158 -10.96 28.22 -0.51
C ASP A 158 -10.31 28.79 -1.79
N GLY A 159 -9.68 27.94 -2.60
CA GLY A 159 -8.96 28.35 -3.81
C GLY A 159 -9.85 28.80 -4.98
N PRO A 160 -9.27 29.44 -6.01
CA PRO A 160 -9.96 29.77 -7.26
C PRO A 160 -10.54 28.55 -8.00
N THR A 161 -9.93 27.38 -7.82
CA THR A 161 -10.44 26.08 -8.28
C THR A 161 -10.27 25.04 -7.16
N VAL A 162 -10.99 23.92 -7.27
CA VAL A 162 -10.86 22.80 -6.33
C VAL A 162 -9.46 22.16 -6.34
N ASP A 163 -8.68 22.35 -7.40
CA ASP A 163 -7.29 21.93 -7.51
C ASP A 163 -6.30 22.80 -6.71
N GLN A 164 -6.75 23.92 -6.14
CA GLN A 164 -5.91 24.89 -5.46
C GLN A 164 -6.30 25.07 -3.98
N PRO A 165 -6.44 23.98 -3.18
CA PRO A 165 -6.78 24.09 -1.76
C PRO A 165 -5.68 24.79 -0.97
N SER A 166 -6.03 25.24 0.22
CA SER A 166 -5.07 25.75 1.20
C SER A 166 -4.91 24.77 2.36
N TRP A 167 -3.69 24.68 2.89
CA TRP A 167 -3.47 24.18 4.25
C TRP A 167 -3.37 25.36 5.22
N TYR A 168 -3.96 25.20 6.39
CA TYR A 168 -3.90 26.17 7.49
C TYR A 168 -3.42 25.50 8.78
N MET A 169 -2.59 26.19 9.55
CA MET A 169 -2.32 25.89 10.96
C MET A 169 -3.28 26.71 11.83
N HIS A 170 -3.99 26.03 12.73
CA HIS A 170 -4.90 26.60 13.72
C HIS A 170 -4.28 26.62 15.12
N ALA A 171 -4.83 27.47 15.98
CA ALA A 171 -4.58 27.44 17.43
C ALA A 171 -5.86 27.87 18.15
N VAL A 172 -6.47 26.98 18.93
CA VAL A 172 -7.72 27.27 19.65
C VAL A 172 -7.54 27.10 21.16
N ASP A 173 -8.24 27.91 21.93
CA ASP A 173 -8.47 27.65 23.35
C ASP A 173 -9.31 26.37 23.51
N ILE A 174 -8.73 25.33 24.12
CA ILE A 174 -9.40 24.02 24.20
C ILE A 174 -10.69 24.06 25.04
N THR A 175 -10.82 25.00 25.97
CA THR A 175 -12.00 25.11 26.84
C THR A 175 -13.17 25.86 26.20
N THR A 176 -12.91 26.68 25.16
CA THR A 176 -13.91 27.59 24.58
C THR A 176 -14.04 27.56 23.05
N GLY A 177 -13.17 26.87 22.31
CA GLY A 177 -13.22 26.79 20.84
C GLY A 177 -12.89 28.12 20.13
N ARG A 178 -12.30 29.08 20.84
CA ARG A 178 -11.89 30.38 20.29
C ARG A 178 -10.48 30.31 19.73
N GLU A 179 -10.30 30.75 18.48
CA GLU A 179 -8.96 30.91 17.88
C GLU A 179 -8.10 31.88 18.72
N ARG A 180 -6.80 31.62 18.80
CA ARG A 180 -5.80 32.54 19.36
C ARG A 180 -5.48 33.65 18.36
N SER A 181 -5.00 34.78 18.87
CA SER A 181 -4.47 35.86 18.01
C SER A 181 -3.27 35.37 17.19
N GLY A 182 -3.17 35.79 15.92
CA GLY A 182 -2.13 35.32 14.99
C GLY A 182 -2.50 34.05 14.20
N PHE A 183 -3.66 33.45 14.46
CA PHE A 183 -4.14 32.24 13.79
C PHE A 183 -5.51 32.47 13.12
N PRO A 184 -5.88 31.68 12.09
CA PRO A 184 -5.08 30.64 11.45
C PRO A 184 -4.00 31.21 10.51
N THR A 185 -2.88 30.49 10.39
CA THR A 185 -1.79 30.82 9.45
C THR A 185 -1.82 29.88 8.24
N LYS A 186 -1.84 30.44 7.03
CA LYS A 186 -1.79 29.68 5.77
C LYS A 186 -0.37 29.15 5.53
N ILE A 187 -0.26 27.88 5.15
CA ILE A 187 1.01 27.24 4.81
C ILE A 187 1.40 27.61 3.38
N ALA A 188 2.61 28.12 3.18
CA ALA A 188 3.11 28.57 1.87
C ALA A 188 4.64 28.65 1.78
N GLY A 189 5.17 28.82 0.57
CA GLY A 189 6.61 28.99 0.28
C GLY A 189 7.28 27.70 -0.22
N SER A 190 8.62 27.72 -0.27
CA SER A 190 9.47 26.57 -0.63
C SER A 190 10.31 26.13 0.57
N PRO A 191 10.77 24.87 0.64
CA PRO A 191 11.71 24.41 1.65
C PRO A 191 13.05 25.14 1.57
N THR A 192 13.67 25.42 2.72
CA THR A 192 14.96 26.12 2.80
C THR A 192 16.10 25.34 2.16
N ASN A 193 16.03 24.01 2.17
CA ASN A 193 16.98 23.11 1.51
C ASN A 193 16.58 22.73 0.07
N ASN A 194 15.37 23.06 -0.39
CA ASN A 194 14.90 22.81 -1.75
C ASN A 194 14.11 24.03 -2.31
N PRO A 195 14.75 25.21 -2.43
CA PRO A 195 14.04 26.47 -2.71
C PRO A 195 13.36 26.53 -4.08
N ALA A 196 13.77 25.67 -5.02
CA ALA A 196 13.16 25.56 -6.34
C ALA A 196 11.75 24.95 -6.33
N ASN A 197 11.42 24.15 -5.31
CA ASN A 197 10.19 23.38 -5.24
C ASN A 197 9.21 23.98 -4.22
N THR A 198 8.16 24.64 -4.71
CA THR A 198 7.14 25.27 -3.86
C THR A 198 6.23 24.21 -3.23
N PHE A 199 5.81 24.40 -1.98
CA PHE A 199 4.87 23.53 -1.28
C PHE A 199 3.56 23.35 -2.05
N ASN A 200 3.29 22.12 -2.51
CA ASN A 200 2.10 21.79 -3.29
C ASN A 200 0.94 21.39 -2.37
N ALA A 201 0.06 22.35 -2.02
CA ALA A 201 -1.09 22.09 -1.16
C ALA A 201 -2.11 21.08 -1.75
N LYS A 202 -2.14 20.84 -3.07
CA LYS A 202 -3.01 19.80 -3.67
C LYS A 202 -2.54 18.41 -3.25
N THR A 203 -1.27 18.08 -3.49
CA THR A 203 -0.73 16.74 -3.17
C THR A 203 -0.42 16.59 -1.69
N ALA A 204 0.07 17.62 -1.02
CA ALA A 204 0.42 17.56 0.40
C ALA A 204 -0.74 17.04 1.28
N MET A 205 -0.39 16.11 2.15
CA MET A 205 -1.25 15.33 3.03
C MET A 205 -0.67 15.32 4.44
N GLN A 206 -1.47 15.71 5.44
CA GLN A 206 -1.04 15.89 6.81
C GLN A 206 -1.70 14.83 7.71
N ARG A 207 -1.02 13.69 7.90
CA ARG A 207 -1.40 12.58 8.79
C ARG A 207 -0.58 12.50 10.09
N PRO A 208 0.75 12.80 10.09
CA PRO A 208 1.54 12.69 11.31
C PRO A 208 1.04 13.61 12.42
N GLY A 209 0.83 13.08 13.62
CA GLY A 209 0.43 13.84 14.80
C GLY A 209 1.46 14.92 15.13
N LEU A 210 0.95 16.13 15.44
CA LEU A 210 1.77 17.33 15.56
C LEU A 210 2.76 17.22 16.75
N LEU A 211 3.86 17.97 16.68
CA LEU A 211 4.88 18.06 17.72
C LEU A 211 4.97 19.50 18.24
N LEU A 212 4.95 19.69 19.56
CA LEU A 212 5.28 20.95 20.20
C LEU A 212 6.66 20.81 20.85
N LEU A 213 7.62 21.62 20.39
CA LEU A 213 9.01 21.61 20.84
C LEU A 213 9.55 23.04 20.88
N ASP A 214 10.10 23.45 22.02
CA ASP A 214 10.80 24.73 22.22
C ASP A 214 10.01 25.98 21.75
N GLY A 215 8.68 25.97 21.94
CA GLY A 215 7.77 27.06 21.54
C GLY A 215 7.42 27.10 20.05
N VAL A 216 7.72 26.02 19.31
CA VAL A 216 7.40 25.85 17.89
C VAL A 216 6.54 24.60 17.72
N VAL A 217 5.44 24.73 16.97
CA VAL A 217 4.60 23.62 16.53
C VAL A 217 5.09 23.13 15.18
N TYR A 218 5.44 21.85 15.08
CA TYR A 218 5.87 21.20 13.85
C TYR A 218 4.77 20.26 13.33
N ALA A 219 4.47 20.40 12.05
CA ALA A 219 3.65 19.48 11.27
C ALA A 219 4.48 18.89 10.13
N SER A 220 4.38 17.58 9.92
CA SER A 220 4.99 16.90 8.77
C SER A 220 3.95 16.34 7.80
N PHE A 221 4.38 16.10 6.56
CA PHE A 221 3.52 15.79 5.43
C PHE A 221 4.06 14.65 4.56
N ALA A 222 3.15 14.01 3.83
CA ALA A 222 3.39 13.14 2.67
C ALA A 222 2.36 13.53 1.58
N SER A 223 1.84 12.57 0.79
CA SER A 223 0.71 12.78 -0.15
C SER A 223 -0.46 11.82 0.08
N HIS A 224 -1.53 12.02 -0.68
CA HIS A 224 -2.73 11.16 -0.73
C HIS A 224 -2.47 10.02 -1.71
N CYS A 225 -2.42 8.77 -1.25
CA CYS A 225 -2.16 7.59 -2.11
C CYS A 225 -0.92 7.77 -3.02
N ASP A 226 0.13 8.40 -2.48
CA ASP A 226 1.42 8.61 -3.15
C ASP A 226 1.32 9.34 -4.49
N TYR A 227 0.25 10.14 -4.63
CA TYR A 227 -0.01 10.98 -5.78
C TYR A 227 1.09 12.05 -5.92
N GLY A 228 1.94 11.89 -6.93
CA GLY A 228 3.13 12.72 -7.14
C GLY A 228 2.84 14.21 -7.33
N ALA A 229 3.65 15.13 -6.79
CA ALA A 229 4.80 14.89 -5.90
C ALA A 229 4.36 14.54 -4.47
N TYR A 230 4.93 13.48 -3.89
CA TYR A 230 4.65 12.94 -2.56
C TYR A 230 5.72 13.28 -1.51
N VAL A 231 6.26 14.49 -1.65
CA VAL A 231 7.37 15.06 -0.86
C VAL A 231 7.14 14.96 0.65
N GLY A 232 8.14 14.48 1.37
CA GLY A 232 8.20 14.60 2.82
C GLY A 232 8.54 16.02 3.25
N TYR A 233 7.62 16.74 3.89
CA TYR A 233 7.89 18.06 4.46
C TYR A 233 7.92 18.04 5.99
N VAL A 234 8.74 18.89 6.61
CA VAL A 234 8.65 19.29 8.03
C VAL A 234 8.53 20.81 8.09
N ILE A 235 7.44 21.32 8.68
CA ILE A 235 7.08 22.74 8.68
C ILE A 235 6.84 23.21 10.12
N GLY A 236 7.52 24.27 10.53
CA GLY A 236 7.43 24.82 11.89
C GLY A 236 6.68 26.16 11.96
N PHE A 237 5.91 26.36 13.03
CA PHE A 237 5.12 27.56 13.31
C PHE A 237 5.38 28.04 14.74
N ASP A 238 5.62 29.34 14.93
CA ASP A 238 5.75 29.93 16.26
C ASP A 238 4.42 29.82 17.03
N ALA A 239 4.43 29.14 18.18
CA ALA A 239 3.21 28.80 18.91
C ALA A 239 2.43 30.03 19.42
N THR A 240 3.11 31.15 19.66
CA THR A 240 2.52 32.37 20.22
C THR A 240 2.03 33.35 19.15
N SER A 241 2.74 33.46 18.03
CA SER A 241 2.48 34.46 16.98
C SER A 241 1.93 33.89 15.66
N GLY A 242 1.84 32.56 15.53
CA GLY A 242 1.38 31.86 14.32
C GLY A 242 2.38 31.83 13.17
N ARG A 243 3.39 32.71 13.17
CA ARG A 243 4.37 32.87 12.08
C ARG A 243 5.04 31.54 11.72
N GLN A 244 4.88 31.08 10.48
CA GLN A 244 5.67 29.98 9.91
C GLN A 244 7.17 30.34 9.99
N THR A 245 7.96 29.52 10.68
CA THR A 245 9.38 29.77 10.96
C THR A 245 10.32 29.09 10.00
N THR A 246 9.93 27.92 9.47
CA THR A 246 10.78 27.03 8.69
C THR A 246 9.96 26.06 7.86
N MET A 247 10.52 25.60 6.75
CA MET A 247 10.02 24.52 5.92
C MET A 247 11.25 23.75 5.41
N TRP A 248 11.25 22.44 5.56
CA TRP A 248 12.36 21.56 5.15
C TRP A 248 11.78 20.34 4.42
N ALA A 249 12.47 19.83 3.40
CA ALA A 249 12.05 18.68 2.61
C ALA A 249 13.03 17.51 2.68
N THR A 250 12.51 16.29 2.58
CA THR A 250 13.28 15.04 2.63
C THR A 250 14.13 14.78 1.39
N GLU A 251 13.77 15.35 0.24
CA GLU A 251 14.56 15.27 -1.00
C GLU A 251 14.98 16.64 -1.56
N THR A 252 16.14 16.63 -2.21
CA THR A 252 16.80 17.78 -2.83
C THR A 252 17.57 17.32 -4.08
N GLY A 253 17.63 18.16 -5.10
CA GLY A 253 18.50 17.95 -6.27
C GLY A 253 17.94 16.98 -7.31
N SER A 254 18.46 15.75 -7.36
CA SER A 254 18.18 14.77 -8.43
C SER A 254 16.78 14.15 -8.38
N SER A 255 16.14 14.21 -7.21
CA SER A 255 14.69 14.10 -7.06
C SER A 255 14.22 15.22 -6.14
N SER A 256 12.97 15.61 -6.30
CA SER A 256 12.27 16.56 -5.43
C SER A 256 10.89 16.06 -5.00
N ASP A 257 10.54 14.83 -5.37
CA ASP A 257 9.15 14.43 -5.58
C ASP A 257 8.68 13.29 -4.66
N GLY A 258 9.55 12.74 -3.80
CA GLY A 258 9.24 11.62 -2.90
C GLY A 258 9.78 11.75 -1.46
N ALA A 259 10.13 10.60 -0.87
CA ALA A 259 10.49 10.40 0.54
C ALA A 259 9.45 10.96 1.53
N GLY A 260 8.17 10.57 1.34
CA GLY A 260 7.04 11.05 2.15
C GLY A 260 7.10 10.65 3.62
N ILE A 261 6.74 11.57 4.53
CA ILE A 261 6.68 11.30 5.99
C ILE A 261 5.25 10.86 6.34
N TRP A 262 4.94 9.58 6.11
CA TRP A 262 3.57 9.04 6.26
C TRP A 262 3.18 8.73 7.71
N HIS A 263 4.03 8.01 8.45
CA HIS A 263 3.88 7.65 9.88
C HIS A 263 2.63 6.87 10.29
N SER A 264 1.67 6.62 9.39
CA SER A 264 0.40 5.96 9.66
C SER A 264 -0.38 6.53 10.87
N GLY A 265 -0.25 7.83 11.15
CA GLY A 265 -0.90 8.47 12.31
C GLY A 265 -0.13 8.40 13.64
N GLY A 266 1.11 7.88 13.63
CA GLY A 266 2.14 8.29 14.59
C GLY A 266 2.53 9.76 14.40
N GLY A 267 3.61 10.24 15.00
CA GLY A 267 4.00 11.65 14.93
C GLY A 267 5.50 11.88 15.05
N LEU A 268 5.95 13.09 14.73
CA LEU A 268 7.36 13.48 14.83
C LEU A 268 7.90 13.22 16.24
N VAL A 269 8.95 12.41 16.38
CA VAL A 269 9.59 12.08 17.66
C VAL A 269 10.57 13.19 18.04
N SER A 270 10.72 13.46 19.33
CA SER A 270 11.73 14.37 19.89
C SER A 270 12.15 13.86 21.26
N ASP A 271 13.45 13.60 21.43
CA ASP A 271 14.06 13.12 22.69
C ASP A 271 14.64 14.24 23.56
N GLY A 272 14.75 15.47 23.05
CA GLY A 272 15.21 16.63 23.79
C GLY A 272 15.20 17.92 22.96
N PRO A 273 15.61 19.06 23.55
CA PRO A 273 15.59 20.36 22.89
C PRO A 273 16.28 20.34 21.52
N GLY A 274 15.58 20.84 20.51
CA GLY A 274 16.04 20.91 19.13
C GLY A 274 16.40 19.60 18.41
N ARG A 275 16.03 18.41 18.92
CA ARG A 275 16.23 17.12 18.21
C ARG A 275 14.88 16.57 17.73
N ILE A 276 14.73 16.36 16.42
CA ILE A 276 13.50 15.80 15.82
C ILE A 276 13.86 14.56 14.98
N PHE A 277 13.06 13.50 15.09
CA PHE A 277 13.21 12.25 14.33
C PHE A 277 11.91 11.86 13.62
N PHE A 278 12.05 11.26 12.45
CA PHE A 278 10.95 10.69 11.67
C PHE A 278 11.48 9.60 10.72
N THR A 279 10.56 8.84 10.15
CA THR A 279 10.80 7.96 9.01
C THR A 279 10.20 8.46 7.70
N THR A 280 10.79 8.00 6.59
CA THR A 280 10.38 8.25 5.22
C THR A 280 10.08 6.94 4.50
N GLY A 281 9.07 6.97 3.63
CA GLY A 281 8.73 5.88 2.72
C GLY A 281 9.45 6.00 1.38
N ASN A 282 8.77 5.54 0.33
CA ASN A 282 9.19 5.58 -1.07
C ASN A 282 9.91 6.89 -1.46
N GLY A 283 10.95 6.79 -2.28
CA GLY A 283 11.81 7.91 -2.70
C GLY A 283 13.21 7.45 -3.10
N VAL A 284 14.07 8.38 -3.52
CA VAL A 284 15.44 8.05 -3.92
C VAL A 284 16.23 7.55 -2.71
N SER A 285 16.43 6.23 -2.70
CA SER A 285 17.15 5.49 -1.67
C SER A 285 18.58 6.00 -1.47
N PRO A 286 19.03 6.25 -0.22
CA PRO A 286 20.41 6.62 0.08
C PRO A 286 21.44 5.61 -0.43
N PRO A 287 22.53 6.06 -1.08
CA PRO A 287 23.68 5.20 -1.35
C PRO A 287 24.46 4.89 -0.06
N PRO A 288 25.33 3.85 -0.05
CA PRO A 288 26.16 3.50 1.11
C PRO A 288 27.00 4.68 1.62
N GLY A 289 26.84 5.02 2.90
CA GLY A 289 27.48 6.18 3.51
C GLY A 289 27.25 6.31 5.02
N PRO A 290 28.11 7.08 5.72
CA PRO A 290 28.04 7.23 7.17
C PRO A 290 26.87 8.13 7.59
N GLY A 291 26.12 7.73 8.62
CA GLY A 291 24.91 8.43 9.08
C GLY A 291 25.12 9.92 9.38
N GLN A 292 26.26 10.27 9.98
CA GLN A 292 26.62 11.66 10.31
C GLN A 292 26.87 12.59 9.09
N SER A 293 26.80 12.05 7.87
CA SER A 293 26.80 12.82 6.62
C SER A 293 25.55 12.47 5.77
N PRO A 294 24.33 12.90 6.17
CA PRO A 294 23.11 12.57 5.44
C PRO A 294 23.14 13.09 3.99
N PRO A 295 22.79 12.27 2.99
CA PRO A 295 22.66 12.71 1.60
C PRO A 295 21.45 13.65 1.41
N GLY A 296 21.37 14.25 0.22
CA GLY A 296 20.24 15.09 -0.19
C GLY A 296 18.98 14.31 -0.62
N THR A 297 19.02 12.98 -0.61
CA THR A 297 17.95 12.07 -1.00
C THR A 297 17.77 11.04 0.12
N LEU A 298 16.63 11.09 0.81
CA LEU A 298 16.39 10.37 2.06
C LEU A 298 15.12 9.52 2.00
N GLY A 299 14.88 8.82 0.88
CA GLY A 299 13.88 7.74 0.84
C GLY A 299 14.24 6.62 1.83
N GLU A 300 13.24 5.83 2.25
CA GLU A 300 13.46 4.58 3.00
C GLU A 300 14.42 4.73 4.21
N SER A 301 14.21 5.78 5.03
CA SER A 301 15.18 6.20 6.06
C SER A 301 14.53 6.54 7.40
N VAL A 302 15.26 6.33 8.50
CA VAL A 302 15.10 7.10 9.75
C VAL A 302 16.03 8.31 9.66
N VAL A 303 15.52 9.51 9.93
CA VAL A 303 16.29 10.76 9.82
C VAL A 303 16.26 11.52 11.15
N ARG A 304 17.41 12.06 11.58
CA ARG A 304 17.53 13.02 12.69
C ARG A 304 17.74 14.44 12.13
N LEU A 305 16.79 15.33 12.39
CA LEU A 305 16.97 16.78 12.22
C LEU A 305 17.50 17.42 13.51
N GLN A 306 18.35 18.42 13.33
CA GLN A 306 18.64 19.45 14.31
C GLN A 306 17.80 20.70 13.98
N VAL A 307 17.10 21.21 14.99
CA VAL A 307 16.60 22.59 15.03
C VAL A 307 17.75 23.47 15.52
N ASN A 308 18.14 24.46 14.72
CA ASN A 308 19.14 25.46 15.11
C ASN A 308 18.49 26.59 15.94
N SER A 309 19.30 27.45 16.57
CA SER A 309 18.81 28.56 17.41
C SER A 309 18.03 29.64 16.65
N ASP A 310 18.19 29.73 15.33
CA ASP A 310 17.39 30.57 14.42
C ASP A 310 16.10 29.87 13.93
N ARG A 311 15.84 28.64 14.38
CA ARG A 311 14.77 27.72 13.97
C ARG A 311 14.90 27.16 12.54
N SER A 312 16.05 27.31 11.89
CA SER A 312 16.36 26.54 10.68
C SER A 312 16.50 25.04 11.00
N LEU A 313 16.21 24.19 10.01
CA LEU A 313 16.25 22.74 10.13
C LEU A 313 17.37 22.18 9.24
N VAL A 314 18.17 21.26 9.77
CA VAL A 314 19.22 20.54 9.03
C VAL A 314 19.28 19.08 9.46
N SER A 315 19.48 18.16 8.51
CA SER A 315 19.76 16.76 8.81
C SER A 315 21.14 16.59 9.47
N LYS A 316 21.22 15.73 10.48
CA LYS A 316 22.42 15.48 11.31
C LYS A 316 22.74 14.01 11.58
N ASP A 317 21.83 13.10 11.25
CA ASP A 317 22.08 11.67 11.21
C ASP A 317 21.00 11.01 10.34
N PHE A 318 21.28 9.81 9.83
CA PHE A 318 20.27 8.95 9.24
C PHE A 318 20.63 7.47 9.41
N PHE A 319 19.63 6.61 9.27
CA PHE A 319 19.78 5.17 9.00
C PHE A 319 18.88 4.82 7.82
N SER A 320 19.36 3.98 6.91
CA SER A 320 18.56 3.42 5.83
C SER A 320 18.96 1.95 5.64
N PRO A 321 18.01 1.00 5.59
CA PRO A 321 18.33 -0.42 5.44
C PRO A 321 19.16 -0.71 4.19
N VAL A 322 20.06 -1.70 4.26
CA VAL A 322 20.92 -2.08 3.12
C VAL A 322 20.18 -2.52 1.85
N ASN A 323 18.91 -2.92 1.99
CA ASN A 323 18.00 -3.28 0.90
C ASN A 323 16.97 -2.19 0.57
N ASN A 324 17.23 -0.93 0.92
CA ASN A 324 16.32 0.22 0.68
C ASN A 324 15.80 0.31 -0.76
N THR A 325 16.63 0.02 -1.76
CA THR A 325 16.22 -0.02 -3.18
C THR A 325 15.19 -1.11 -3.51
N ASN A 326 15.11 -2.20 -2.75
CA ASN A 326 14.02 -3.18 -2.88
C ASN A 326 12.75 -2.65 -2.17
N LEU A 327 12.89 -2.04 -0.99
CA LEU A 327 11.76 -1.47 -0.25
C LEU A 327 11.02 -0.40 -1.07
N ASP A 328 11.76 0.49 -1.72
CA ASP A 328 11.21 1.49 -2.64
C ASP A 328 10.59 0.85 -3.89
N ARG A 329 11.32 -0.04 -4.58
CA ARG A 329 10.85 -0.69 -5.82
C ARG A 329 9.53 -1.45 -5.64
N ASP A 330 9.38 -2.17 -4.53
CA ASP A 330 8.33 -3.18 -4.35
C ASP A 330 7.15 -2.68 -3.50
N ASP A 331 7.05 -1.37 -3.23
CA ASP A 331 6.04 -0.76 -2.33
C ASP A 331 6.11 -1.32 -0.89
N VAL A 332 7.31 -1.55 -0.35
CA VAL A 332 7.54 -2.15 0.98
C VAL A 332 8.06 -1.11 2.01
N ASP A 333 7.65 0.16 1.85
CA ASP A 333 7.85 1.31 2.76
C ASP A 333 8.40 0.97 4.15
N PHE A 334 9.62 1.43 4.43
CA PHE A 334 10.13 1.58 5.78
C PHE A 334 9.36 2.68 6.55
N GLY A 335 8.86 3.69 5.85
CA GLY A 335 8.09 4.82 6.40
C GLY A 335 6.61 4.57 6.69
N SER A 336 6.09 3.35 6.43
CA SER A 336 4.71 3.01 6.76
C SER A 336 4.47 3.02 8.27
N GLY A 337 5.51 2.72 9.05
CA GLY A 337 5.51 2.88 10.50
C GLY A 337 6.19 4.18 10.95
N SER A 338 5.67 4.80 12.00
CA SER A 338 6.38 5.89 12.72
C SER A 338 7.38 5.31 13.72
N PRO A 339 8.53 5.97 13.93
CA PRO A 339 9.47 5.55 14.95
C PRO A 339 8.91 5.83 16.34
N MET A 340 9.43 5.12 17.33
CA MET A 340 9.20 5.39 18.75
C MET A 340 10.55 5.45 19.47
N ALA A 341 10.80 6.53 20.19
CA ALA A 341 11.89 6.59 21.15
C ALA A 341 11.52 5.79 22.42
N ILE A 342 12.42 4.92 22.86
CA ILE A 342 12.30 4.31 24.19
C ILE A 342 12.83 5.35 25.20
N PRO A 343 12.16 5.53 26.36
CA PRO A 343 12.67 6.39 27.42
C PRO A 343 14.08 6.01 27.89
N ASP A 344 14.80 6.99 28.43
CA ASP A 344 16.14 6.78 28.98
C ASP A 344 16.12 5.84 30.20
N GLY A 345 17.24 5.14 30.42
CA GLY A 345 17.39 4.17 31.51
C GLY A 345 17.10 2.71 31.12
N PHE A 346 16.59 2.47 29.92
CA PHE A 346 16.41 1.12 29.34
C PHE A 346 17.55 0.72 28.37
N GLY A 347 18.43 1.67 28.01
CA GLY A 347 19.68 1.41 27.29
C GLY A 347 20.85 0.99 28.19
N THR A 348 22.00 0.67 27.60
CA THR A 348 23.24 0.38 28.35
C THR A 348 24.13 1.62 28.42
N ALA A 349 25.12 1.64 29.33
CA ALA A 349 26.02 2.79 29.49
C ALA A 349 26.83 3.16 28.22
N ALA A 350 26.89 2.27 27.22
CA ALA A 350 27.50 2.53 25.91
C ALA A 350 26.50 2.94 24.82
N ASN A 351 25.20 2.62 25.00
CA ASN A 351 24.12 2.92 24.07
C ASN A 351 22.87 3.30 24.90
N PRO A 352 22.81 4.50 25.51
CA PRO A 352 21.80 4.83 26.53
C PRO A 352 20.45 5.26 25.96
N HIS A 353 20.40 5.66 24.68
CA HIS A 353 19.30 6.41 24.08
C HIS A 353 18.66 5.65 22.90
N LEU A 354 17.74 4.73 23.19
CA LEU A 354 17.24 3.77 22.19
C LEU A 354 16.03 4.28 21.36
N MET A 355 15.89 3.77 20.14
CA MET A 355 14.71 3.95 19.27
C MET A 355 14.32 2.64 18.59
N VAL A 356 13.02 2.46 18.33
CA VAL A 356 12.46 1.33 17.57
C VAL A 356 11.82 1.84 16.29
N GLN A 357 12.07 1.16 15.17
CA GLN A 357 11.38 1.37 13.90
C GLN A 357 11.03 0.03 13.22
N VAL A 358 9.92 0.02 12.46
CA VAL A 358 9.45 -1.11 11.64
C VAL A 358 8.55 -0.59 10.50
N GLY A 359 8.67 -1.15 9.29
CA GLY A 359 7.87 -0.78 8.11
C GLY A 359 6.93 -1.89 7.62
N LYS A 360 6.57 -1.85 6.33
CA LYS A 360 5.81 -2.93 5.65
C LYS A 360 6.62 -4.24 5.59
N ASP A 361 7.94 -4.15 5.65
CA ASP A 361 8.88 -5.28 5.66
C ASP A 361 8.83 -6.12 6.95
N GLY A 362 8.21 -5.60 8.01
CA GLY A 362 8.07 -6.27 9.30
C GLY A 362 9.38 -6.53 10.05
N ARG A 363 10.53 -5.99 9.61
CA ARG A 363 11.78 -6.04 10.37
C ARG A 363 11.75 -4.95 11.43
N VAL A 364 11.99 -5.34 12.68
CA VAL A 364 12.06 -4.41 13.81
C VAL A 364 13.52 -4.07 14.07
N PHE A 365 13.88 -2.81 13.86
CA PHE A 365 15.21 -2.28 14.09
C PHE A 365 15.29 -1.59 15.46
N LEU A 366 16.31 -1.93 16.24
CA LEU A 366 16.70 -1.24 17.46
C LEU A 366 17.91 -0.35 17.16
N LEU A 367 17.72 0.96 17.30
CA LEU A 367 18.69 1.99 16.92
C LEU A 367 19.19 2.76 18.16
N ASP A 368 20.39 3.33 18.06
CA ASP A 368 20.87 4.37 18.97
C ASP A 368 20.56 5.76 18.37
N ARG A 369 19.82 6.60 19.10
CA ARG A 369 19.40 7.95 18.66
C ARG A 369 20.58 8.94 18.50
N ASP A 370 21.71 8.67 19.15
CA ASP A 370 22.93 9.48 19.01
C ASP A 370 23.77 9.09 17.78
N LYS A 371 23.63 7.85 17.30
CA LYS A 371 24.35 7.31 16.14
C LYS A 371 23.45 6.32 15.38
N LEU A 372 22.60 6.82 14.47
CA LEU A 372 21.56 6.02 13.81
C LEU A 372 22.14 4.88 12.95
N GLY A 373 23.23 5.13 12.22
CA GLY A 373 24.04 4.08 11.58
C GLY A 373 24.46 4.33 10.14
N GLY A 374 23.73 5.16 9.38
CA GLY A 374 23.92 5.35 7.94
C GLY A 374 23.36 4.20 7.10
N MET A 375 23.97 3.97 5.93
CA MET A 375 23.62 2.89 5.00
C MET A 375 24.87 2.03 4.74
N GLY A 376 24.76 0.70 4.93
CA GLY A 376 25.84 -0.25 4.66
C GLY A 376 27.12 -0.06 5.47
N GLN A 377 27.03 0.44 6.70
CA GLN A 377 28.19 0.73 7.57
C GLN A 377 28.54 -0.42 8.54
N GLY A 378 27.76 -1.49 8.58
CA GLY A 378 27.98 -2.66 9.43
C GLY A 378 29.07 -3.61 8.89
N PRO A 379 29.50 -4.62 9.68
CA PRO A 379 30.46 -5.63 9.23
C PRO A 379 29.99 -6.31 7.94
N GLY A 380 30.86 -6.36 6.92
CA GLY A 380 30.47 -6.89 5.60
C GLY A 380 29.54 -5.98 4.77
N LYS A 381 29.41 -4.70 5.13
CA LYS A 381 28.44 -3.72 4.57
C LYS A 381 26.98 -3.96 4.97
N THR A 382 26.73 -4.60 6.12
CA THR A 382 25.39 -4.82 6.68
C THR A 382 24.81 -3.57 7.35
N ASP A 383 23.60 -3.67 7.91
CA ASP A 383 22.99 -2.63 8.74
C ASP A 383 23.80 -2.36 10.02
N ALA A 384 24.07 -1.08 10.33
CA ALA A 384 24.90 -0.67 11.48
C ALA A 384 24.06 -0.39 12.74
N VAL A 385 23.16 -1.31 13.09
CA VAL A 385 22.15 -1.14 14.16
C VAL A 385 22.52 -1.92 15.43
N LEU A 386 21.79 -1.69 16.53
CA LEU A 386 22.01 -2.43 17.79
C LEU A 386 21.48 -3.87 17.69
N GLN A 387 20.32 -4.04 17.05
CA GLN A 387 19.71 -5.32 16.73
C GLN A 387 18.67 -5.16 15.60
N THR A 388 18.51 -6.19 14.77
CA THR A 388 17.31 -6.39 13.94
C THR A 388 16.62 -7.68 14.39
N VAL A 389 15.30 -7.69 14.49
CA VAL A 389 14.49 -8.91 14.74
C VAL A 389 13.30 -9.01 13.79
N GLY A 390 12.85 -10.24 13.54
CA GLY A 390 11.89 -10.55 12.48
C GLY A 390 12.60 -11.10 11.23
N PRO A 391 12.04 -10.92 10.02
CA PRO A 391 10.80 -10.20 9.74
C PRO A 391 9.56 -10.82 10.41
N TYR A 392 8.54 -9.99 10.61
CA TYR A 392 7.18 -10.36 10.99
C TYR A 392 6.20 -9.86 9.91
N ASN A 393 4.89 -9.85 10.15
CA ASN A 393 3.98 -9.14 9.26
C ASN A 393 4.22 -7.61 9.33
N GLY A 394 4.06 -6.91 8.22
CA GLY A 394 4.29 -5.47 8.11
C GLY A 394 3.43 -4.61 9.04
N VAL A 395 3.95 -3.43 9.40
CA VAL A 395 3.32 -2.47 10.31
C VAL A 395 2.87 -1.22 9.57
N TRP A 396 1.60 -0.86 9.77
CA TRP A 396 1.04 0.43 9.40
C TRP A 396 0.45 1.07 10.65
N GLY A 397 1.31 1.76 11.40
CA GLY A 397 1.01 2.29 12.72
C GLY A 397 2.31 2.68 13.42
N HIS A 398 2.38 2.58 14.74
CA HIS A 398 3.64 2.79 15.44
C HIS A 398 3.74 2.01 16.75
N PRO A 399 4.96 1.75 17.27
CA PRO A 399 5.12 1.02 18.53
C PRO A 399 4.60 1.82 19.72
N ALA A 400 4.10 1.13 20.74
CA ALA A 400 3.87 1.69 22.08
C ALA A 400 4.84 1.09 23.10
N PHE A 401 5.05 1.77 24.24
CA PHE A 401 6.00 1.39 25.28
C PHE A 401 5.30 1.19 26.64
N TRP A 402 5.97 0.46 27.53
CA TRP A 402 5.65 0.39 28.96
C TRP A 402 6.93 0.32 29.78
N GLY A 403 7.12 1.22 30.76
CA GLY A 403 8.30 1.24 31.62
C GLY A 403 8.24 0.34 32.86
N GLY A 404 7.14 -0.36 33.09
CA GLY A 404 7.02 -1.35 34.18
C GLY A 404 7.73 -2.67 33.86
N ASP A 405 7.95 -3.48 34.90
CA ASP A 405 8.50 -4.85 34.82
C ASP A 405 9.76 -5.02 33.94
N GLY A 406 10.60 -3.99 33.81
CA GLY A 406 11.86 -4.02 33.06
C GLY A 406 11.78 -3.54 31.60
N GLY A 407 10.63 -3.03 31.14
CA GLY A 407 10.50 -2.39 29.83
C GLY A 407 9.94 -3.31 28.75
N TYR A 408 8.87 -2.87 28.08
CA TYR A 408 8.23 -3.57 26.98
C TYR A 408 7.85 -2.64 25.83
N VAL A 409 7.90 -3.16 24.61
CA VAL A 409 7.47 -2.51 23.36
C VAL A 409 6.35 -3.34 22.72
N TYR A 410 5.30 -2.69 22.21
CA TYR A 410 4.12 -3.33 21.64
C TYR A 410 3.87 -2.86 20.22
N MET A 411 3.61 -3.79 19.30
CA MET A 411 3.34 -3.49 17.90
C MET A 411 2.15 -4.32 17.40
N VAL A 412 1.22 -3.66 16.71
CA VAL A 412 0.13 -4.30 15.95
C VAL A 412 0.62 -4.47 14.51
N THR A 413 0.60 -5.71 14.02
CA THR A 413 1.00 -6.02 12.65
C THR A 413 -0.22 -6.32 11.79
N ASN A 414 -0.19 -5.94 10.50
CA ASN A 414 -1.29 -6.16 9.57
C ASN A 414 -1.33 -7.64 9.13
N GLY A 415 -2.46 -8.31 9.36
CA GLY A 415 -2.60 -9.75 9.11
C GLY A 415 -1.88 -10.61 10.14
N GLY A 416 -1.45 -10.04 11.27
CA GLY A 416 -0.76 -10.75 12.35
C GLY A 416 -1.24 -10.33 13.74
N PRO A 417 -0.63 -10.86 14.82
CA PRO A 417 -1.05 -10.57 16.19
C PRO A 417 -0.42 -9.30 16.75
N LEU A 418 -1.11 -8.66 17.70
CA LEU A 418 -0.47 -7.72 18.63
C LEU A 418 0.67 -8.47 19.35
N SER A 419 1.87 -7.92 19.29
CA SER A 419 3.10 -8.59 19.72
C SER A 419 3.83 -7.76 20.80
N ALA A 420 4.27 -8.44 21.86
CA ALA A 420 4.93 -7.84 23.03
C ALA A 420 6.42 -8.22 23.09
N PHE A 421 7.28 -7.21 23.02
CA PHE A 421 8.73 -7.33 23.01
C PHE A 421 9.32 -6.82 24.32
N LYS A 422 9.95 -7.68 25.11
CA LYS A 422 10.62 -7.28 26.35
C LYS A 422 12.02 -6.73 26.03
N ILE A 423 12.39 -5.60 26.62
CA ILE A 423 13.76 -5.08 26.57
C ILE A 423 14.67 -5.96 27.43
N GLY A 424 15.90 -6.16 26.98
CA GLY A 424 16.95 -6.81 27.76
C GLY A 424 18.34 -6.43 27.26
N VAL A 425 19.37 -6.94 27.92
CA VAL A 425 20.76 -6.81 27.47
C VAL A 425 21.24 -8.18 27.00
N ALA A 426 21.84 -8.24 25.81
CA ALA A 426 22.42 -9.47 25.27
C ALA A 426 23.77 -9.79 25.94
N GLY A 427 24.25 -11.04 25.84
CA GLY A 427 25.51 -11.48 26.47
C GLY A 427 26.79 -10.73 26.02
N ASN A 428 26.71 -9.88 25.00
CA ASN A 428 27.77 -9.01 24.50
C ASN A 428 27.69 -7.55 25.04
N GLY A 429 26.68 -7.22 25.86
CA GLY A 429 26.47 -5.88 26.43
C GLY A 429 25.67 -4.91 25.56
N LEU A 430 25.14 -5.34 24.40
CA LEU A 430 24.23 -4.53 23.61
C LEU A 430 22.78 -4.57 24.14
N PRO A 431 22.03 -3.45 24.05
CA PRO A 431 20.58 -3.46 24.21
C PRO A 431 19.91 -4.41 23.20
N SER A 432 18.76 -4.97 23.58
CA SER A 432 18.03 -5.94 22.75
C SER A 432 16.53 -5.96 23.01
N LEU A 433 15.77 -6.44 22.03
CA LEU A 433 14.35 -6.74 22.08
C LEU A 433 14.13 -8.25 21.86
N THR A 434 13.23 -8.83 22.66
CA THR A 434 12.84 -10.25 22.55
C THR A 434 11.32 -10.36 22.50
N ARG A 435 10.76 -10.99 21.46
CA ARG A 435 9.30 -11.23 21.34
C ARG A 435 8.84 -12.23 22.42
N THR A 436 8.35 -11.70 23.53
CA THR A 436 7.95 -12.48 24.72
C THR A 436 6.50 -12.96 24.71
N GLY A 437 5.67 -12.47 23.79
CA GLY A 437 4.35 -13.06 23.56
C GLY A 437 3.48 -12.32 22.54
N THR A 438 2.33 -12.90 22.23
CA THR A 438 1.40 -12.43 21.18
C THR A 438 -0.07 -12.55 21.59
N SER A 439 -0.95 -11.77 20.98
CA SER A 439 -2.41 -11.91 21.13
C SER A 439 -2.96 -13.12 20.37
N THR A 440 -4.03 -13.73 20.90
CA THR A 440 -4.83 -14.69 20.11
C THR A 440 -5.65 -13.97 19.04
N GLY A 441 -5.60 -14.48 17.81
CA GLY A 441 -6.23 -13.87 16.64
C GLY A 441 -5.39 -12.74 16.03
N TRP A 442 -5.70 -12.41 14.77
CA TRP A 442 -4.93 -11.45 13.97
C TRP A 442 -5.70 -10.14 13.77
N PHE A 443 -4.96 -9.04 13.68
CA PHE A 443 -5.46 -7.69 13.42
C PHE A 443 -5.42 -7.42 11.90
N GLY A 444 -6.57 -7.07 11.30
CA GLY A 444 -6.65 -6.72 9.89
C GLY A 444 -6.24 -5.27 9.61
N TYR A 445 -5.93 -4.95 8.35
CA TYR A 445 -5.30 -3.70 7.88
C TYR A 445 -5.77 -2.38 8.50
N THR A 446 -7.06 -2.20 8.84
CA THR A 446 -7.52 -0.95 9.48
C THR A 446 -6.97 -0.72 10.89
N SER A 447 -6.52 -1.78 11.56
CA SER A 447 -6.30 -1.80 13.02
C SER A 447 -5.36 -0.70 13.53
N GLY A 448 -5.63 -0.25 14.74
CA GLY A 448 -5.01 0.92 15.35
C GLY A 448 -3.62 0.69 15.92
N SER A 449 -2.84 1.77 15.98
CA SER A 449 -1.62 1.79 16.79
C SER A 449 -1.97 1.56 18.28
N PRO A 450 -1.17 0.78 19.03
CA PRO A 450 -1.43 0.53 20.44
C PRO A 450 -1.25 1.77 21.33
N ALA A 451 -1.87 1.73 22.50
CA ALA A 451 -1.63 2.62 23.64
C ALA A 451 -1.41 1.76 24.91
N VAL A 452 -0.75 2.29 25.93
CA VAL A 452 -0.58 1.61 27.22
C VAL A 452 -1.10 2.48 28.36
N THR A 453 -1.82 1.88 29.30
CA THR A 453 -2.24 2.54 30.55
C THR A 453 -1.72 1.78 31.76
N SER A 454 -1.28 2.47 32.81
CA SER A 454 -0.88 1.85 34.08
C SER A 454 -1.02 2.79 35.29
N ASP A 455 -0.81 2.25 36.50
CA ASP A 455 -0.62 3.03 37.72
C ASP A 455 0.89 3.14 38.02
N GLY A 456 1.52 4.19 37.47
CA GLY A 456 2.96 4.35 37.45
C GLY A 456 3.65 3.17 36.76
N THR A 457 4.72 2.67 37.37
CA THR A 457 5.46 1.46 36.94
C THR A 457 5.05 0.19 37.69
N LYS A 458 3.93 0.20 38.44
CA LYS A 458 3.51 -0.94 39.28
C LYS A 458 3.19 -2.18 38.43
N SER A 459 3.86 -3.29 38.74
CA SER A 459 3.65 -4.59 38.13
C SER A 459 2.18 -5.01 38.17
N GLY A 460 1.67 -5.60 37.08
CA GLY A 460 0.29 -6.10 37.01
C GLY A 460 -0.81 -5.05 36.91
N THR A 461 -0.50 -3.75 36.93
CA THR A 461 -1.49 -2.66 36.73
C THR A 461 -1.67 -2.24 35.27
N ALA A 462 -0.86 -2.79 34.35
CA ALA A 462 -0.73 -2.27 33.00
C ALA A 462 -1.56 -3.02 31.95
N LEU A 463 -2.22 -2.24 31.08
CA LEU A 463 -3.00 -2.71 29.93
C LEU A 463 -2.47 -2.11 28.63
N VAL A 464 -2.48 -2.93 27.57
CA VAL A 464 -2.26 -2.50 26.18
C VAL A 464 -3.62 -2.42 25.48
N TRP A 465 -3.98 -1.22 25.02
CA TRP A 465 -5.19 -0.93 24.28
C TRP A 465 -4.92 -0.89 22.78
N ALA A 466 -5.82 -1.43 21.97
CA ALA A 466 -5.75 -1.33 20.51
C ALA A 466 -7.14 -1.25 19.89
N VAL A 467 -7.28 -0.45 18.82
CA VAL A 467 -8.43 -0.53 17.93
C VAL A 467 -8.26 -1.75 17.02
N TYR A 468 -9.22 -2.65 17.04
CA TYR A 468 -9.26 -3.85 16.20
C TYR A 468 -10.23 -3.68 15.03
N SER A 469 -9.86 -4.23 13.87
CA SER A 469 -10.78 -4.56 12.79
C SER A 469 -10.30 -5.82 12.05
N SER A 470 -11.20 -6.45 11.30
CA SER A 470 -10.92 -7.66 10.51
C SER A 470 -10.36 -7.38 9.10
N GLY A 471 -10.42 -6.14 8.60
CA GLY A 471 -10.05 -5.83 7.20
C GLY A 471 -9.81 -4.35 6.93
N SER A 472 -9.85 -3.95 5.65
CA SER A 472 -9.55 -2.58 5.18
C SER A 472 -10.71 -1.57 5.30
N ASN A 473 -11.95 -2.06 5.32
CA ASN A 473 -13.15 -1.21 5.42
C ASN A 473 -13.47 -0.72 6.84
N GLY A 474 -12.80 -1.25 7.86
CA GLY A 474 -13.02 -0.90 9.27
C GLY A 474 -14.28 -1.45 9.92
N SER A 475 -15.12 -2.17 9.18
CA SER A 475 -16.37 -2.73 9.69
C SER A 475 -16.13 -3.77 10.80
N GLY A 476 -17.10 -3.90 11.71
CA GLY A 476 -16.99 -4.76 12.90
C GLY A 476 -15.88 -4.31 13.86
N GLY A 477 -15.58 -3.00 13.88
CA GLY A 477 -14.51 -2.43 14.70
C GLY A 477 -14.75 -2.67 16.19
N GLN A 478 -13.67 -2.89 16.94
CA GLN A 478 -13.70 -3.06 18.40
C GLN A 478 -12.60 -2.25 19.08
N ILE A 479 -12.86 -1.73 20.29
CA ILE A 479 -11.80 -1.41 21.24
C ILE A 479 -11.44 -2.68 22.00
N ARG A 480 -10.16 -2.98 22.18
CA ARG A 480 -9.67 -4.15 22.95
C ARG A 480 -8.59 -3.73 23.95
N ALA A 481 -8.54 -4.42 25.09
CA ALA A 481 -7.50 -4.27 26.11
C ALA A 481 -6.89 -5.62 26.48
N PHE A 482 -5.56 -5.69 26.56
CA PHE A 482 -4.78 -6.88 26.89
C PHE A 482 -3.84 -6.61 28.07
N GLU A 483 -3.52 -7.62 28.88
CA GLU A 483 -2.45 -7.49 29.88
C GLU A 483 -1.10 -7.18 29.23
N ALA A 484 -0.37 -6.23 29.81
CA ALA A 484 0.93 -5.79 29.31
C ALA A 484 2.02 -6.88 29.44
N VAL A 485 1.97 -7.69 30.51
CA VAL A 485 2.84 -8.87 30.67
C VAL A 485 2.19 -10.08 29.98
N PRO A 486 2.84 -10.72 28.99
CA PRO A 486 2.34 -11.98 28.44
C PRO A 486 2.43 -13.12 29.48
N ARG A 487 1.35 -13.92 29.60
CA ARG A 487 1.36 -15.16 30.40
C ARG A 487 1.68 -16.33 29.47
N ASN A 488 2.74 -17.10 29.77
CA ASN A 488 3.15 -18.27 28.98
C ASN A 488 3.29 -18.02 27.46
N GLY A 489 3.72 -16.81 27.05
CA GLY A 489 3.81 -16.41 25.64
C GLY A 489 2.55 -15.77 25.04
N GLN A 490 1.47 -15.61 25.81
CA GLN A 490 0.18 -15.13 25.34
C GLN A 490 -0.23 -13.81 26.01
N MET A 491 -0.65 -12.81 25.24
CA MET A 491 -1.25 -11.58 25.76
C MET A 491 -2.72 -11.83 26.10
N VAL A 492 -3.07 -11.68 27.38
CA VAL A 492 -4.40 -12.02 27.90
C VAL A 492 -5.39 -10.88 27.62
N LEU A 493 -6.40 -11.12 26.79
CA LEU A 493 -7.50 -10.18 26.56
C LEU A 493 -8.32 -9.99 27.85
N ARG A 494 -8.52 -8.74 28.27
CA ARG A 494 -9.27 -8.35 29.49
C ARG A 494 -10.56 -7.58 29.21
N TYR A 495 -10.63 -6.87 28.09
CA TYR A 495 -11.83 -6.16 27.65
C TYR A 495 -11.94 -6.13 26.13
N SER A 496 -13.18 -6.16 25.61
CA SER A 496 -13.48 -5.93 24.20
C SER A 496 -14.90 -5.38 24.06
N ALA A 497 -15.08 -4.31 23.27
CA ALA A 497 -16.39 -3.74 22.97
C ALA A 497 -16.47 -3.24 21.51
N PRO A 498 -17.64 -3.31 20.85
CA PRO A 498 -17.82 -2.83 19.48
C PRO A 498 -17.80 -1.29 19.41
N ILE A 499 -17.26 -0.76 18.31
CA ILE A 499 -17.18 0.70 18.03
C ILE A 499 -17.65 1.06 16.61
N GLY A 500 -18.47 0.24 15.96
CA GLY A 500 -18.94 0.52 14.59
C GLY A 500 -17.82 0.38 13.56
N THR A 501 -17.44 1.48 12.91
CA THR A 501 -16.48 1.51 11.81
C THR A 501 -15.13 2.08 12.24
N ALA A 502 -14.18 1.21 12.59
CA ALA A 502 -12.84 1.58 13.06
C ALA A 502 -12.09 2.49 12.07
N THR A 503 -11.44 3.54 12.56
CA THR A 503 -10.62 4.42 11.73
C THR A 503 -9.21 3.85 11.49
N LYS A 504 -8.72 4.00 10.26
CA LYS A 504 -7.47 3.41 9.76
C LYS A 504 -6.26 3.90 10.58
N PHE A 505 -5.66 2.96 11.33
CA PHE A 505 -4.48 3.12 12.18
C PHE A 505 -4.65 3.95 13.47
N ALA A 506 -5.88 4.41 13.76
CA ALA A 506 -6.17 5.33 14.87
C ALA A 506 -5.90 4.73 16.26
N LYS A 507 -5.41 5.55 17.19
CA LYS A 507 -5.08 5.16 18.57
C LYS A 507 -6.20 5.52 19.56
N PRO A 508 -6.48 4.70 20.60
CA PRO A 508 -7.31 5.11 21.74
C PRO A 508 -6.63 6.16 22.63
N ALA A 509 -7.35 7.16 23.11
CA ALA A 509 -6.87 8.12 24.13
C ALA A 509 -7.40 7.78 25.52
N THR A 510 -6.70 8.12 26.61
CA THR A 510 -7.13 7.81 27.98
C THR A 510 -7.00 8.98 28.94
N ASP A 511 -7.99 9.21 29.80
CA ASP A 511 -7.92 10.22 30.87
C ASP A 511 -8.82 9.82 32.05
N GLY A 512 -8.38 10.09 33.29
CA GLY A 512 -9.20 10.01 34.50
C GLY A 512 -9.97 8.69 34.71
N GLY A 513 -9.41 7.55 34.32
CA GLY A 513 -10.06 6.24 34.37
C GLY A 513 -11.00 5.94 33.19
N ARG A 514 -10.80 6.57 32.03
CA ARG A 514 -11.61 6.39 30.80
C ARG A 514 -10.74 6.20 29.57
N VAL A 515 -11.33 5.59 28.55
CA VAL A 515 -10.73 5.36 27.22
C VAL A 515 -11.67 5.92 26.15
N TYR A 516 -11.14 6.64 25.17
CA TYR A 516 -11.88 7.29 24.10
C TYR A 516 -11.37 6.84 22.72
N THR A 517 -12.25 6.74 21.74
CA THR A 517 -11.86 6.51 20.34
C THR A 517 -12.83 7.21 19.39
N GLY A 518 -12.27 7.77 18.31
CA GLY A 518 -13.02 8.26 17.15
C GLY A 518 -13.19 7.16 16.10
N THR A 519 -14.16 7.34 15.19
CA THR A 519 -14.54 6.34 14.19
C THR A 519 -14.88 6.96 12.82
N ARG A 520 -14.94 6.14 11.76
CA ARG A 520 -15.26 6.61 10.40
C ARG A 520 -16.73 6.95 10.19
N ASP A 521 -17.62 6.34 10.97
CA ASP A 521 -19.02 6.73 11.12
C ASP A 521 -19.19 8.03 11.95
N GLY A 522 -18.09 8.66 12.39
CA GLY A 522 -18.08 9.99 12.99
C GLY A 522 -18.51 10.00 14.46
N VAL A 523 -18.35 8.87 15.17
CA VAL A 523 -18.75 8.74 16.57
C VAL A 523 -17.52 8.83 17.47
N VAL A 524 -17.60 9.64 18.54
CA VAL A 524 -16.66 9.56 19.67
C VAL A 524 -17.26 8.66 20.73
N PHE A 525 -16.66 7.49 20.93
CA PHE A 525 -17.00 6.61 22.03
C PHE A 525 -16.19 6.98 23.27
N GLY A 526 -16.81 6.88 24.45
CA GLY A 526 -16.13 6.93 25.75
C GLY A 526 -16.45 5.69 26.56
N PHE A 527 -15.42 5.04 27.09
CA PHE A 527 -15.48 3.83 27.93
C PHE A 527 -14.90 4.12 29.31
N GLY A 528 -15.40 3.45 30.34
CA GLY A 528 -15.00 3.65 31.73
C GLY A 528 -16.02 3.10 32.72
N ARG A 529 -15.87 3.47 33.99
CA ARG A 529 -16.90 3.23 35.03
C ARG A 529 -17.87 4.42 35.15
N PRO A 530 -19.16 4.20 35.40
CA PRO A 530 -20.13 5.27 35.66
C PRO A 530 -19.72 6.21 36.79
N THR A 531 -20.05 7.49 36.67
CA THR A 531 -19.94 8.47 37.77
C THR A 531 -20.92 8.22 38.93
N THR A 532 -21.77 7.19 38.81
CA THR A 532 -22.84 6.82 39.74
C THR A 532 -22.57 5.50 40.49
N VAL A 533 -21.32 5.01 40.52
CA VAL A 533 -20.91 3.87 41.36
C VAL A 533 -21.40 4.03 42.81
N ALA A 534 -21.71 2.93 43.49
CA ALA A 534 -22.24 2.97 44.86
C ALA A 534 -21.17 2.80 45.95
N LEU A 535 -20.04 2.18 45.61
CA LEU A 535 -18.87 2.03 46.46
C LEU A 535 -17.66 2.68 45.77
N SER A 536 -16.74 3.24 46.56
CA SER A 536 -15.41 3.67 46.12
C SER A 536 -14.32 2.92 46.90
N GLY A 537 -13.15 2.79 46.30
CA GLY A 537 -12.02 2.02 46.82
C GLY A 537 -10.81 2.17 45.88
N SER A 538 -9.68 1.59 46.26
CA SER A 538 -8.43 1.68 45.50
C SER A 538 -7.88 0.29 45.15
N PRO A 539 -7.11 0.16 44.05
CA PRO A 539 -6.33 -1.05 43.77
C PRO A 539 -5.48 -1.48 44.96
N THR A 540 -5.42 -2.78 45.23
CA THR A 540 -4.64 -3.38 46.33
C THR A 540 -3.49 -4.21 45.78
N ASP A 541 -2.30 -3.62 45.81
CA ASP A 541 -1.04 -4.35 45.65
C ASP A 541 -0.82 -5.29 46.83
N PHE A 542 -0.41 -6.53 46.59
CA PHE A 542 0.09 -7.48 47.60
C PHE A 542 1.63 -7.47 47.69
N GLY A 543 2.32 -6.94 46.69
CA GLY A 543 3.77 -6.94 46.56
C GLY A 543 4.33 -8.29 46.13
N SER A 544 5.63 -8.49 46.37
CA SER A 544 6.32 -9.75 46.13
C SER A 544 5.99 -10.79 47.19
N VAL A 545 5.39 -11.91 46.79
CA VAL A 545 5.06 -13.05 47.65
C VAL A 545 5.67 -14.32 47.07
N ALA A 546 6.37 -15.09 47.90
CA ALA A 546 6.99 -16.34 47.44
C ALA A 546 5.92 -17.35 46.97
N VAL A 547 6.21 -18.10 45.91
CA VAL A 547 5.29 -19.13 45.38
C VAL A 547 4.91 -20.14 46.47
N GLY A 548 3.61 -20.31 46.68
CA GLY A 548 3.04 -21.15 47.74
C GLY A 548 2.96 -20.50 49.14
N ALA A 549 3.64 -19.37 49.38
CA ALA A 549 3.41 -18.55 50.57
C ALA A 549 2.13 -17.71 50.41
N THR A 550 1.62 -17.16 51.51
CA THR A 550 0.38 -16.36 51.51
C THR A 550 0.58 -15.03 52.21
N ALA A 551 0.17 -13.94 51.58
CA ALA A 551 0.05 -12.62 52.20
C ALA A 551 -1.43 -12.22 52.31
N THR A 552 -1.78 -11.46 53.35
CA THR A 552 -3.17 -11.01 53.60
C THR A 552 -3.19 -9.50 53.83
N LYS A 553 -4.13 -8.80 53.18
CA LYS A 553 -4.37 -7.36 53.32
C LYS A 553 -5.86 -7.08 53.53
N SER A 554 -6.16 -6.00 54.23
CA SER A 554 -7.54 -5.55 54.47
C SER A 554 -7.93 -4.50 53.43
N VAL A 555 -8.75 -4.89 52.45
CA VAL A 555 -9.29 -4.00 51.42
C VAL A 555 -10.49 -3.26 52.00
N THR A 556 -10.49 -1.94 51.99
CA THR A 556 -11.61 -1.13 52.51
C THR A 556 -12.28 -0.36 51.39
N VAL A 557 -13.60 -0.47 51.31
CA VAL A 557 -14.45 0.27 50.38
C VAL A 557 -15.39 1.21 51.15
N THR A 558 -15.73 2.35 50.57
CA THR A 558 -16.58 3.39 51.17
C THR A 558 -17.86 3.54 50.36
N ALA A 559 -19.02 3.57 51.03
CA ALA A 559 -20.29 3.87 50.38
C ALA A 559 -20.39 5.35 50.01
N VAL A 560 -20.43 5.67 48.71
CA VAL A 560 -20.61 7.05 48.22
C VAL A 560 -22.08 7.45 48.10
N ARG A 561 -22.99 6.49 48.25
CA ARG A 561 -24.43 6.65 48.46
C ARG A 561 -24.95 5.46 49.28
N ASP A 562 -26.15 5.60 49.84
CA ASP A 562 -26.83 4.52 50.55
C ASP A 562 -26.97 3.26 49.66
N VAL A 563 -26.46 2.12 50.13
CA VAL A 563 -26.37 0.87 49.36
C VAL A 563 -26.41 -0.36 50.27
N THR A 564 -26.99 -1.46 49.79
CA THR A 564 -26.86 -2.77 50.44
C THR A 564 -25.86 -3.64 49.65
N VAL A 565 -24.78 -4.07 50.30
CA VAL A 565 -23.88 -5.11 49.77
C VAL A 565 -24.51 -6.47 50.07
N THR A 566 -24.77 -7.28 49.05
CA THR A 566 -25.43 -8.59 49.17
C THR A 566 -24.48 -9.77 49.02
N GLY A 567 -23.27 -9.57 48.49
CA GLY A 567 -22.25 -10.61 48.35
C GLY A 567 -20.87 -10.04 48.04
N VAL A 568 -19.83 -10.80 48.37
CA VAL A 568 -18.42 -10.46 48.12
C VAL A 568 -17.71 -11.71 47.58
N SER A 569 -16.88 -11.57 46.55
CA SER A 569 -16.10 -12.68 45.96
C SER A 569 -14.81 -12.17 45.31
N THR A 570 -13.88 -13.07 44.98
CA THR A 570 -12.68 -12.71 44.17
C THR A 570 -12.69 -13.39 42.80
N SER A 571 -12.00 -12.78 41.85
CA SER A 571 -11.63 -13.37 40.56
C SER A 571 -10.12 -13.27 40.33
N GLY A 572 -9.57 -14.13 39.48
CA GLY A 572 -8.12 -14.22 39.25
C GLY A 572 -7.41 -15.25 40.15
N ASP A 573 -6.24 -15.71 39.69
CA ASP A 573 -5.47 -16.77 40.33
C ASP A 573 -4.80 -16.29 41.62
N GLY A 574 -4.74 -17.17 42.62
CA GLY A 574 -4.13 -16.88 43.93
C GLY A 574 -4.95 -16.00 44.89
N PHE A 575 -5.93 -15.21 44.43
CA PHE A 575 -6.70 -14.29 45.28
C PHE A 575 -7.93 -14.93 45.94
N ARG A 576 -8.13 -14.72 47.24
CA ARG A 576 -9.31 -15.19 48.01
C ARG A 576 -9.83 -14.11 48.95
N ALA A 577 -11.12 -13.82 48.91
CA ALA A 577 -11.79 -13.04 49.97
C ALA A 577 -12.05 -13.92 51.20
N GLY A 578 -11.82 -13.36 52.39
CA GLY A 578 -12.23 -13.93 53.67
C GLY A 578 -13.67 -13.60 54.04
N GLY A 579 -14.14 -14.14 55.17
CA GLY A 579 -15.52 -13.97 55.62
C GLY A 579 -15.88 -12.53 55.99
N VAL A 580 -17.00 -12.04 55.44
CA VAL A 580 -17.61 -10.74 55.75
C VAL A 580 -19.12 -10.94 55.87
N THR A 581 -19.75 -10.33 56.87
CA THR A 581 -21.19 -10.42 57.09
C THR A 581 -21.96 -9.69 55.98
N VAL A 582 -22.76 -10.43 55.22
CA VAL A 582 -23.70 -9.91 54.21
C VAL A 582 -25.09 -10.51 54.42
N PRO A 583 -26.19 -9.78 54.09
CA PRO A 583 -26.21 -8.44 53.51
C PRO A 583 -25.82 -7.34 54.50
N ALA A 584 -24.96 -6.42 54.06
CA ALA A 584 -24.54 -5.24 54.83
C ALA A 584 -25.19 -3.98 54.24
N GLN A 585 -26.02 -3.29 55.03
CA GLN A 585 -26.52 -1.97 54.66
C GLN A 585 -25.50 -0.90 55.06
N LEU A 586 -25.04 -0.13 54.09
CA LEU A 586 -24.11 0.97 54.27
C LEU A 586 -24.83 2.29 53.96
N LYS A 587 -24.76 3.23 54.90
CA LYS A 587 -25.11 4.64 54.67
C LYS A 587 -23.95 5.37 54.01
N THR A 588 -24.29 6.43 53.29
CA THR A 588 -23.32 7.35 52.68
C THR A 588 -22.22 7.74 53.67
N GLY A 589 -20.95 7.50 53.31
CA GLY A 589 -19.76 7.72 54.13
C GLY A 589 -19.32 6.52 55.00
N GLN A 590 -20.13 5.46 55.13
CA GLN A 590 -19.74 4.26 55.89
C GLN A 590 -18.81 3.35 55.06
N THR A 591 -17.94 2.63 55.77
CA THR A 591 -16.97 1.71 55.16
C THR A 591 -17.31 0.24 55.40
N LEU A 592 -16.85 -0.61 54.48
CA LEU A 592 -16.82 -2.06 54.61
C LEU A 592 -15.40 -2.54 54.35
N THR A 593 -14.84 -3.33 55.25
CA THR A 593 -13.49 -3.87 55.13
C THR A 593 -13.55 -5.38 54.91
N VAL A 594 -12.85 -5.84 53.88
CA VAL A 594 -12.76 -7.25 53.46
C VAL A 594 -11.30 -7.71 53.65
N PRO A 595 -11.02 -8.72 54.47
CA PRO A 595 -9.71 -9.37 54.45
C PRO A 595 -9.58 -10.17 53.15
N VAL A 596 -8.51 -9.94 52.39
CA VAL A 596 -8.21 -10.66 51.14
C VAL A 596 -6.81 -11.24 51.24
N SER A 597 -6.64 -12.49 50.83
CA SER A 597 -5.34 -13.16 50.76
C SER A 597 -4.89 -13.43 49.32
N PHE A 598 -3.58 -13.42 49.11
CA PHE A 598 -2.91 -13.74 47.85
C PHE A 598 -1.89 -14.86 48.06
N THR A 599 -2.04 -15.93 47.28
CA THR A 599 -1.19 -17.13 47.31
C THR A 599 -0.75 -17.48 45.88
N PRO A 600 0.38 -16.96 45.38
CA PRO A 600 0.80 -17.18 44.00
C PRO A 600 1.24 -18.63 43.73
N GLY A 601 0.78 -19.20 42.62
CA GLY A 601 1.19 -20.53 42.13
C GLY A 601 2.38 -20.51 41.16
N THR A 602 2.69 -19.35 40.58
CA THR A 602 3.76 -19.15 39.57
C THR A 602 4.59 -17.91 39.92
N PRO A 603 5.89 -17.87 39.57
CA PRO A 603 6.74 -16.72 39.84
C PRO A 603 6.56 -15.62 38.78
N THR A 604 5.34 -15.08 38.72
CA THR A 604 4.87 -14.12 37.70
C THR A 604 3.98 -13.07 38.35
N SER A 605 3.80 -11.91 37.71
CA SER A 605 2.73 -11.00 38.09
C SER A 605 1.36 -11.66 37.85
N LEU A 606 0.42 -11.46 38.77
CA LEU A 606 -0.95 -11.95 38.71
C LEU A 606 -1.92 -10.82 39.08
N SER A 607 -2.94 -10.61 38.24
CA SER A 607 -4.00 -9.61 38.46
C SER A 607 -5.39 -10.26 38.52
N GLY A 608 -6.21 -9.79 39.45
CA GLY A 608 -7.56 -10.27 39.78
C GLY A 608 -8.42 -9.16 40.38
N ALA A 609 -9.69 -9.44 40.72
CA ALA A 609 -10.60 -8.45 41.31
C ALA A 609 -11.17 -8.90 42.65
N LEU A 610 -11.48 -7.93 43.52
CA LEU A 610 -12.45 -8.07 44.60
C LEU A 610 -13.81 -7.53 44.12
N ASN A 611 -14.78 -8.43 43.97
CA ASN A 611 -16.11 -8.14 43.43
C ASN A 611 -17.15 -8.02 44.54
N PHE A 612 -18.05 -7.05 44.40
CA PHE A 612 -19.17 -6.80 45.29
C PHE A 612 -20.48 -6.88 44.50
N ALA A 613 -21.42 -7.72 44.97
CA ALA A 613 -22.80 -7.65 44.55
C ALA A 613 -23.53 -6.62 45.43
N THR A 614 -24.25 -5.67 44.83
CA THR A 614 -24.95 -4.62 45.59
C THR A 614 -26.36 -4.34 45.06
N SER A 615 -27.19 -3.70 45.88
CA SER A 615 -28.52 -3.20 45.50
C SER A 615 -28.49 -2.11 44.41
N ALA A 616 -27.31 -1.63 44.02
CA ALA A 616 -27.11 -0.66 42.94
C ALA A 616 -26.45 -1.28 41.69
N GLY A 617 -26.24 -2.61 41.68
CA GLY A 617 -25.52 -3.34 40.64
C GLY A 617 -24.24 -4.04 41.16
N PRO A 618 -23.63 -4.93 40.37
CA PRO A 618 -22.31 -5.49 40.66
C PRO A 618 -21.21 -4.45 40.40
N LEU A 619 -20.08 -4.55 41.10
CA LEU A 619 -18.88 -3.74 40.88
C LEU A 619 -17.61 -4.46 41.35
N GLY A 620 -16.44 -4.09 40.81
CA GLY A 620 -15.14 -4.69 41.18
C GLY A 620 -14.08 -3.67 41.67
N PHE A 621 -12.98 -4.14 42.26
CA PHE A 621 -11.77 -3.35 42.56
C PHE A 621 -10.51 -4.20 42.36
N ASP A 622 -9.43 -3.59 41.90
CA ASP A 622 -8.24 -4.33 41.47
C ASP A 622 -7.38 -4.93 42.59
N LEU A 623 -6.88 -6.13 42.35
CA LEU A 623 -5.94 -6.87 43.17
C LEU A 623 -4.77 -7.30 42.28
N HIS A 624 -3.54 -6.93 42.65
CA HIS A 624 -2.34 -7.37 41.94
C HIS A 624 -1.26 -7.84 42.92
N GLY A 625 -0.38 -8.72 42.45
CA GLY A 625 0.73 -9.22 43.24
C GLY A 625 1.75 -9.96 42.38
N LEU A 626 3.00 -9.98 42.83
CA LEU A 626 4.11 -10.64 42.13
C LEU A 626 4.47 -11.94 42.85
N GLY A 627 4.27 -13.07 42.18
CA GLY A 627 4.87 -14.32 42.63
C GLY A 627 6.39 -14.29 42.46
N THR A 628 7.14 -14.69 43.47
CA THR A 628 8.61 -14.84 43.40
C THR A 628 9.07 -16.26 43.74
N ARG A 629 10.18 -16.68 43.14
CA ARG A 629 10.82 -17.98 43.41
C ARG A 629 12.27 -17.93 42.97
N ASP A 630 13.19 -18.27 43.85
CA ASP A 630 14.62 -18.33 43.52
C ASP A 630 14.89 -19.28 42.34
N GLY A 631 15.76 -18.84 41.44
CA GLY A 631 16.11 -19.52 40.20
C GLY A 631 15.95 -18.65 38.97
N LEU A 632 15.96 -19.30 37.80
CA LEU A 632 15.83 -18.67 36.49
C LEU A 632 14.55 -19.15 35.78
N LEU A 633 13.96 -18.29 34.97
CA LEU A 633 12.84 -18.58 34.07
C LEU A 633 13.12 -18.01 32.68
N SER A 634 12.70 -18.72 31.63
CA SER A 634 12.82 -18.27 30.24
C SER A 634 11.50 -17.74 29.72
N THR A 635 11.53 -16.60 29.03
CA THR A 635 10.38 -16.09 28.27
C THR A 635 10.81 -15.76 26.83
N PRO A 636 10.23 -16.41 25.80
CA PRO A 636 9.32 -17.56 25.88
C PRO A 636 9.97 -18.81 26.52
N ALA A 637 9.15 -19.78 26.92
CA ALA A 637 9.61 -20.98 27.62
C ALA A 637 10.40 -21.96 26.72
N SER A 638 10.10 -21.94 25.42
CA SER A 638 10.79 -22.63 24.32
C SER A 638 10.89 -21.70 23.12
N LEU A 639 11.75 -22.04 22.15
CA LEU A 639 11.78 -21.40 20.84
C LEU A 639 11.50 -22.45 19.76
N ASP A 640 10.60 -22.12 18.85
CA ASP A 640 10.35 -22.88 17.64
C ASP A 640 10.76 -22.02 16.45
N PHE A 641 11.64 -22.55 15.60
CA PHE A 641 12.22 -21.84 14.45
C PHE A 641 11.48 -22.10 13.15
N GLU A 642 10.44 -22.95 13.17
CA GLU A 642 9.62 -23.33 12.01
C GLU A 642 10.49 -23.95 10.88
N GLU A 643 10.05 -23.86 9.62
CA GLU A 643 10.83 -24.32 8.46
C GLU A 643 11.91 -23.28 8.08
N VAL A 644 13.18 -23.69 8.06
CA VAL A 644 14.31 -22.84 7.65
C VAL A 644 15.13 -23.52 6.54
N PRO A 645 15.36 -22.84 5.40
CA PRO A 645 16.08 -23.40 4.26
C PRO A 645 17.56 -23.63 4.58
N THR A 646 18.14 -24.75 4.13
CA THR A 646 19.55 -25.08 4.41
C THR A 646 20.51 -24.04 3.83
N GLY A 647 21.31 -23.38 4.68
CA GLY A 647 22.16 -22.25 4.32
C GLY A 647 21.55 -20.88 4.65
N GLY A 648 20.23 -20.82 4.87
CA GLY A 648 19.56 -19.68 5.51
C GLY A 648 19.78 -19.66 7.02
N VAL A 649 19.41 -18.54 7.65
CA VAL A 649 19.57 -18.33 9.10
C VAL A 649 18.37 -17.56 9.65
N VAL A 650 17.64 -18.16 10.59
CA VAL A 650 16.62 -17.46 11.39
C VAL A 650 17.16 -17.25 12.79
N THR A 651 17.01 -16.04 13.35
CA THR A 651 17.42 -15.71 14.72
C THR A 651 16.21 -15.36 15.58
N LEU A 652 16.03 -16.12 16.66
CA LEU A 652 15.08 -15.84 17.72
C LEU A 652 15.84 -15.48 19.00
N SER A 653 15.14 -15.17 20.09
CA SER A 653 15.77 -14.81 21.36
C SER A 653 14.93 -15.28 22.55
N ALA A 654 15.59 -15.65 23.64
CA ALA A 654 14.96 -16.03 24.89
C ALA A 654 15.49 -15.15 26.03
N ASN A 655 14.58 -14.54 26.81
CA ASN A 655 14.95 -13.71 27.95
C ASN A 655 15.02 -14.55 29.23
N ILE A 656 16.26 -14.80 29.68
CA ILE A 656 16.58 -15.54 30.91
C ILE A 656 16.48 -14.59 32.10
N THR A 657 15.43 -14.77 32.89
CA THR A 657 15.02 -13.84 33.96
C THR A 657 15.26 -14.44 35.33
N ASN A 658 15.83 -13.65 36.25
CA ASN A 658 15.96 -14.04 37.66
C ASN A 658 14.65 -13.75 38.40
N THR A 659 13.96 -14.82 38.84
CA THR A 659 12.66 -14.73 39.52
C THR A 659 12.75 -14.71 41.05
N GLY A 660 13.96 -14.75 41.61
CA GLY A 660 14.22 -14.61 43.04
C GLY A 660 14.17 -13.17 43.52
N THR A 661 14.25 -12.96 44.84
CA THR A 661 14.30 -11.63 45.48
C THR A 661 15.72 -11.11 45.68
N THR A 662 16.73 -11.89 45.29
CA THR A 662 18.16 -11.54 45.37
C THR A 662 18.86 -11.79 44.03
N SER A 663 20.06 -11.26 43.84
CA SER A 663 20.87 -11.47 42.63
C SER A 663 21.39 -12.91 42.54
N THR A 664 21.33 -13.51 41.35
CA THR A 664 21.92 -14.83 41.06
C THR A 664 23.14 -14.73 40.14
N THR A 665 24.11 -15.63 40.30
CA THR A 665 25.34 -15.67 39.48
C THR A 665 25.26 -16.81 38.48
N ILE A 666 25.62 -16.59 37.22
CA ILE A 666 25.68 -17.63 36.19
C ILE A 666 26.88 -18.55 36.47
N THR A 667 26.62 -19.84 36.67
CA THR A 667 27.62 -20.87 37.01
C THR A 667 27.96 -21.79 35.84
N GLY A 668 27.19 -21.74 34.74
CA GLY A 668 27.51 -22.44 33.50
C GLY A 668 26.43 -22.25 32.43
N VAL A 669 26.82 -22.46 31.17
CA VAL A 669 25.90 -22.47 30.03
C VAL A 669 26.26 -23.67 29.15
N ASP A 670 25.29 -24.55 28.92
CA ASP A 670 25.41 -25.63 27.94
C ASP A 670 24.77 -25.15 26.64
N LEU A 671 25.60 -24.90 25.64
CA LEU A 671 25.17 -24.42 24.32
C LEU A 671 24.54 -25.58 23.52
N PRO A 672 23.47 -25.32 22.75
CA PRO A 672 22.95 -26.30 21.82
C PRO A 672 23.99 -26.63 20.72
N PRO A 673 24.03 -27.88 20.22
CA PRO A 673 24.89 -28.25 19.11
C PRO A 673 24.44 -27.61 17.79
N ALA A 674 25.32 -27.64 16.78
CA ALA A 674 24.96 -27.30 15.41
C ALA A 674 23.75 -28.15 14.94
N PRO A 675 22.82 -27.58 14.16
CA PRO A 675 22.89 -26.32 13.42
C PRO A 675 22.59 -25.04 14.23
N TYR A 676 22.26 -25.15 15.52
CA TYR A 676 22.04 -23.97 16.36
C TYR A 676 23.35 -23.25 16.69
N ARG A 677 23.28 -21.92 16.85
CA ARG A 677 24.40 -21.04 17.20
C ARG A 677 23.90 -19.96 18.15
N VAL A 678 24.58 -19.76 19.28
CA VAL A 678 24.25 -18.69 20.23
C VAL A 678 25.26 -17.55 20.04
N ALA A 679 24.80 -16.41 19.53
CA ALA A 679 25.69 -15.31 19.15
C ALA A 679 26.26 -14.55 20.36
N ALA A 680 25.48 -14.47 21.45
CA ALA A 680 25.85 -13.77 22.68
C ALA A 680 25.35 -14.52 23.93
N PRO A 681 25.98 -15.66 24.28
CA PRO A 681 25.57 -16.46 25.45
C PRO A 681 25.86 -15.73 26.78
N PRO A 682 25.10 -16.01 27.86
CA PRO A 682 25.37 -15.43 29.18
C PRO A 682 26.78 -15.75 29.69
N THR A 683 27.52 -14.74 30.13
CA THR A 683 28.89 -14.92 30.61
C THR A 683 28.91 -15.65 31.96
N VAL A 684 29.67 -16.74 32.07
CA VAL A 684 29.87 -17.43 33.36
C VAL A 684 30.61 -16.49 34.34
N GLY A 685 30.10 -16.41 35.57
CA GLY A 685 30.53 -15.45 36.59
C GLY A 685 29.79 -14.10 36.56
N SER A 686 28.99 -13.80 35.53
CA SER A 686 28.10 -12.63 35.54
C SER A 686 26.94 -12.80 36.53
N THR A 687 26.35 -11.68 36.97
CA THR A 687 25.19 -11.67 37.87
C THR A 687 23.95 -11.09 37.19
N ILE A 688 22.80 -11.67 37.48
CA ILE A 688 21.48 -11.16 37.11
C ILE A 688 20.79 -10.71 38.41
N ALA A 689 20.51 -9.42 38.54
CA ALA A 689 19.79 -8.89 39.70
C ALA A 689 18.32 -9.38 39.74
N ALA A 690 17.67 -9.28 40.91
CA ALA A 690 16.28 -9.70 41.07
C ALA A 690 15.36 -8.99 40.04
N GLY A 691 14.51 -9.77 39.35
CA GLY A 691 13.60 -9.27 38.31
C GLY A 691 14.24 -8.86 36.98
N GLN A 692 15.57 -8.91 36.85
CA GLN A 692 16.27 -8.58 35.60
C GLN A 692 16.36 -9.78 34.65
N SER A 693 16.51 -9.49 33.35
CA SER A 693 16.64 -10.48 32.27
C SER A 693 17.93 -10.28 31.47
N VAL A 694 18.58 -11.39 31.09
CA VAL A 694 19.59 -11.42 30.02
C VAL A 694 18.92 -11.98 28.76
N SER A 695 19.05 -11.28 27.63
CA SER A 695 18.60 -11.79 26.33
C SER A 695 19.64 -12.74 25.74
N VAL A 696 19.18 -13.86 25.21
CA VAL A 696 20.05 -14.86 24.56
C VAL A 696 19.59 -15.04 23.12
N PRO A 697 20.25 -14.36 22.15
CA PRO A 697 19.96 -14.54 20.73
C PRO A 697 20.52 -15.87 20.24
N ILE A 698 19.62 -16.67 19.66
CA ILE A 698 19.86 -18.04 19.20
C ILE A 698 19.48 -18.08 17.74
N ALA A 699 20.43 -18.47 16.88
CA ALA A 699 20.24 -18.64 15.45
C ALA A 699 20.13 -20.14 15.12
N PHE A 700 19.19 -20.49 14.24
CA PHE A 700 19.10 -21.80 13.61
C PHE A 700 19.59 -21.66 12.17
N ALA A 701 20.66 -22.39 11.83
CA ALA A 701 21.36 -22.29 10.54
C ALA A 701 21.56 -23.70 9.94
N PRO A 702 20.49 -24.37 9.48
CA PRO A 702 20.53 -25.76 9.03
C PRO A 702 21.48 -25.95 7.83
N THR A 703 22.21 -27.07 7.83
CA THR A 703 23.09 -27.48 6.71
C THR A 703 22.66 -28.78 6.04
N ALA A 704 21.57 -29.38 6.52
CA ALA A 704 20.89 -30.55 5.99
C ALA A 704 19.39 -30.44 6.34
N ALA A 705 18.54 -31.13 5.59
CA ALA A 705 17.10 -31.12 5.83
C ALA A 705 16.70 -32.08 6.98
N GLY A 706 15.58 -31.78 7.64
CA GLY A 706 15.00 -32.51 8.77
C GLY A 706 14.93 -31.71 10.08
N THR A 707 14.04 -32.13 10.97
CA THR A 707 13.84 -31.54 12.30
C THR A 707 15.04 -31.76 13.23
N VAL A 708 15.45 -30.74 14.01
CA VAL A 708 16.50 -30.88 15.02
C VAL A 708 16.05 -30.30 16.37
N ASP A 709 15.62 -31.17 17.28
CA ASP A 709 15.23 -30.78 18.64
C ASP A 709 16.43 -30.79 19.60
N THR A 710 16.54 -29.75 20.43
CA THR A 710 17.59 -29.65 21.46
C THR A 710 17.20 -28.71 22.60
N ALA A 711 18.16 -28.20 23.38
CA ALA A 711 17.94 -27.10 24.30
C ALA A 711 19.20 -26.27 24.58
N LEU A 712 19.02 -24.99 24.87
CA LEU A 712 19.96 -24.21 25.67
C LEU A 712 19.73 -24.53 27.16
N VAL A 713 20.80 -24.71 27.94
CA VAL A 713 20.71 -24.81 29.41
C VAL A 713 21.55 -23.72 30.06
N VAL A 714 20.95 -22.95 30.97
CA VAL A 714 21.66 -21.92 31.76
C VAL A 714 21.57 -22.30 33.23
N ARG A 715 22.74 -22.42 33.86
CA ARG A 715 22.93 -22.84 35.26
C ARG A 715 23.38 -21.62 36.08
N SER A 716 22.85 -21.48 37.28
CA SER A 716 23.12 -20.36 38.18
C SER A 716 23.29 -20.81 39.64
N SER A 717 23.67 -19.88 40.53
CA SER A 717 23.77 -20.13 41.97
C SER A 717 22.42 -20.38 42.67
N THR A 718 21.30 -20.07 42.02
CA THR A 718 19.93 -20.27 42.57
C THR A 718 19.10 -21.31 41.80
N GLY A 719 19.62 -21.89 40.72
CA GLY A 719 18.90 -22.92 39.95
C GLY A 719 19.31 -23.00 38.48
N THR A 720 18.61 -23.86 37.74
CA THR A 720 18.86 -24.13 36.32
C THR A 720 17.60 -23.89 35.50
N VAL A 721 17.74 -23.28 34.32
CA VAL A 721 16.69 -23.18 33.30
C VAL A 721 17.11 -23.92 32.04
N ARG A 722 16.17 -24.64 31.43
CA ARG A 722 16.31 -25.31 30.13
C ARG A 722 15.32 -24.67 29.16
N VAL A 723 15.79 -24.20 28.01
CA VAL A 723 14.96 -23.64 26.94
C VAL A 723 14.96 -24.65 25.79
N PRO A 724 13.87 -25.42 25.57
CA PRO A 724 13.75 -26.29 24.42
C PRO A 724 13.82 -25.47 23.13
N LEU A 725 14.51 -26.02 22.13
CA LEU A 725 14.64 -25.46 20.79
C LEU A 725 14.18 -26.52 19.78
N SER A 726 13.25 -26.15 18.90
CA SER A 726 12.80 -26.94 17.74
C SER A 726 12.96 -26.12 16.46
N GLY A 727 13.08 -26.81 15.32
CA GLY A 727 13.24 -26.19 14.02
C GLY A 727 13.50 -27.23 12.94
N GLU A 728 13.00 -27.00 11.73
CA GLU A 728 13.11 -27.93 10.62
C GLU A 728 13.98 -27.37 9.50
N GLY A 729 15.04 -28.08 9.14
CA GLY A 729 15.77 -27.79 7.92
C GLY A 729 14.93 -28.21 6.71
N VAL A 730 14.60 -27.28 5.82
CA VAL A 730 14.06 -27.61 4.48
C VAL A 730 15.15 -27.43 3.43
N VAL A 731 15.07 -28.13 2.29
CA VAL A 731 16.13 -28.03 1.27
C VAL A 731 16.22 -26.60 0.74
N GLY A 732 17.34 -25.95 1.03
CA GLY A 732 17.63 -24.58 0.62
C GLY A 732 18.23 -24.53 -0.78
N ALA A 733 17.60 -23.77 -1.68
CA ALA A 733 18.10 -23.47 -3.00
C ALA A 733 17.60 -22.07 -3.44
N PRO A 734 18.48 -21.17 -3.92
CA PRO A 734 18.05 -20.06 -4.76
C PRO A 734 17.66 -20.64 -6.13
N LYS A 735 16.78 -19.96 -6.87
CA LYS A 735 16.34 -20.44 -8.18
C LYS A 735 15.98 -19.26 -9.09
N LEU A 736 16.88 -18.95 -10.01
CA LEU A 736 16.59 -18.00 -11.09
C LEU A 736 15.52 -18.60 -12.02
N THR A 737 14.51 -17.82 -12.33
CA THR A 737 13.55 -18.11 -13.39
C THR A 737 13.37 -16.85 -14.26
N LEU A 738 13.57 -16.99 -15.57
CA LEU A 738 13.41 -15.91 -16.55
C LEU A 738 12.10 -16.07 -17.34
N THR A 739 11.15 -15.17 -17.13
CA THR A 739 9.78 -15.29 -17.66
C THR A 739 9.34 -14.04 -18.45
N PRO A 740 9.09 -14.13 -19.78
CA PRO A 740 9.36 -15.26 -20.67
C PRO A 740 10.86 -15.35 -21.02
N ASN A 741 11.34 -16.57 -21.26
CA ASN A 741 12.68 -16.83 -21.80
C ASN A 741 12.80 -16.58 -23.32
N VAL A 742 11.74 -16.09 -23.97
CA VAL A 742 11.75 -15.63 -25.37
C VAL A 742 11.00 -14.30 -25.46
N ILE A 743 11.68 -13.27 -25.96
CA ILE A 743 11.04 -12.00 -26.37
C ILE A 743 11.07 -11.91 -27.89
N ASP A 744 9.93 -12.22 -28.49
CA ASP A 744 9.69 -11.98 -29.91
C ASP A 744 9.05 -10.60 -30.12
N PHE A 745 9.79 -9.65 -30.68
CA PHE A 745 9.28 -8.32 -31.06
C PHE A 745 8.41 -8.37 -32.33
N GLY A 746 8.44 -9.47 -33.09
CA GLY A 746 7.69 -9.64 -34.33
C GLY A 746 8.20 -8.71 -35.45
N ALA A 747 7.29 -8.35 -36.35
CA ALA A 747 7.56 -7.44 -37.45
C ALA A 747 7.61 -5.97 -36.97
N VAL A 748 8.82 -5.41 -36.80
CA VAL A 748 9.01 -4.00 -36.46
C VAL A 748 9.50 -3.24 -37.71
N PRO A 749 8.83 -2.15 -38.14
CA PRO A 749 9.28 -1.39 -39.31
C PRO A 749 10.65 -0.75 -39.11
N VAL A 750 11.49 -0.76 -40.14
CA VAL A 750 12.83 -0.15 -40.10
C VAL A 750 12.77 1.30 -39.63
N GLY A 751 13.59 1.63 -38.63
CA GLY A 751 13.67 2.95 -37.99
C GLY A 751 12.75 3.17 -36.78
N GLN A 752 11.75 2.32 -36.56
CA GLN A 752 10.90 2.35 -35.36
C GLN A 752 11.55 1.58 -34.19
N THR A 753 11.12 1.87 -32.97
CA THR A 753 11.46 1.11 -31.76
C THR A 753 10.23 0.39 -31.24
N ALA A 754 10.38 -0.86 -30.79
CA ALA A 754 9.41 -1.56 -29.95
C ALA A 754 10.09 -2.00 -28.64
N THR A 755 9.37 -1.95 -27.52
CA THR A 755 9.88 -2.33 -26.19
C THR A 755 9.03 -3.45 -25.59
N LYS A 756 9.68 -4.43 -24.97
CA LYS A 756 9.09 -5.57 -24.27
C LYS A 756 9.86 -5.84 -22.97
N TYR A 757 9.37 -6.76 -22.16
CA TYR A 757 9.89 -7.03 -20.83
C TYR A 757 10.03 -8.54 -20.58
N PHE A 758 10.92 -8.90 -19.67
CA PHE A 758 10.92 -10.18 -18.99
C PHE A 758 11.16 -9.98 -17.49
N ASP A 759 10.64 -10.90 -16.70
CA ASP A 759 10.78 -10.92 -15.26
C ASP A 759 11.91 -11.88 -14.86
N ILE A 760 12.78 -11.40 -13.97
CA ILE A 760 13.89 -12.10 -13.35
C ILE A 760 13.42 -12.43 -11.94
N VAL A 761 13.00 -13.66 -11.71
CA VAL A 761 12.36 -14.10 -10.45
C VAL A 761 13.31 -14.99 -9.67
N ASN A 762 13.36 -14.81 -8.34
CA ASN A 762 13.87 -15.85 -7.45
C ASN A 762 12.73 -16.74 -6.96
N GLU A 763 12.46 -17.84 -7.68
CA GLU A 763 11.49 -18.86 -7.26
C GLU A 763 12.08 -19.84 -6.22
N GLY A 764 13.22 -19.49 -5.61
CA GLY A 764 13.91 -20.26 -4.59
C GLY A 764 13.50 -19.86 -3.17
N ASN A 765 14.06 -20.57 -2.19
CA ASN A 765 13.93 -20.27 -0.77
C ASN A 765 15.25 -19.80 -0.12
N LEU A 766 16.28 -19.52 -0.92
CA LEU A 766 17.48 -18.77 -0.50
C LEU A 766 17.69 -17.54 -1.40
N ALA A 767 18.46 -16.57 -0.91
CA ALA A 767 18.85 -15.39 -1.68
C ALA A 767 19.67 -15.75 -2.94
N LEU A 768 19.25 -15.18 -4.07
CA LEU A 768 19.77 -15.40 -5.41
C LEU A 768 20.67 -14.23 -5.82
N THR A 769 21.98 -14.48 -5.92
CA THR A 769 22.94 -13.51 -6.47
C THR A 769 23.02 -13.64 -8.00
N LEU A 770 22.84 -12.53 -8.72
CA LEU A 770 23.03 -12.46 -10.17
C LEU A 770 24.52 -12.28 -10.48
N ASN A 771 25.19 -13.41 -10.75
CA ASN A 771 26.63 -13.48 -11.06
C ASN A 771 27.00 -12.89 -12.42
N LYS A 772 26.03 -12.72 -13.33
CA LYS A 772 26.24 -12.12 -14.65
C LYS A 772 24.94 -11.55 -15.22
N ALA A 773 25.03 -10.42 -15.92
CA ALA A 773 23.92 -9.79 -16.63
C ALA A 773 24.42 -9.15 -17.95
N ALA A 774 24.44 -9.93 -19.03
CA ALA A 774 24.89 -9.48 -20.35
C ALA A 774 23.71 -9.21 -21.28
N PRO A 775 23.37 -7.93 -21.57
CA PRO A 775 22.30 -7.58 -22.50
C PRO A 775 22.66 -7.91 -23.97
N PRO A 776 21.66 -8.08 -24.84
CA PRO A 776 21.87 -8.30 -26.27
C PRO A 776 22.45 -7.05 -26.97
N ALA A 777 23.20 -7.26 -28.05
CA ALA A 777 23.79 -6.18 -28.83
C ALA A 777 22.78 -5.46 -29.75
N ALA A 778 23.14 -4.25 -30.19
CA ALA A 778 22.41 -3.50 -31.22
C ALA A 778 22.12 -4.38 -32.46
N PRO A 779 20.89 -4.37 -33.03
CA PRO A 779 19.81 -3.38 -32.86
C PRO A 779 18.88 -3.58 -31.64
N PHE A 780 19.23 -4.46 -30.69
CA PHE A 780 18.58 -4.46 -29.38
C PHE A 780 19.23 -3.42 -28.45
N ASP A 781 18.45 -2.92 -27.49
CA ASP A 781 18.86 -1.87 -26.55
C ASP A 781 18.22 -2.13 -25.18
N VAL A 782 18.94 -1.78 -24.10
CA VAL A 782 18.55 -2.05 -22.71
C VAL A 782 18.88 -0.82 -21.88
N ALA A 783 17.87 0.02 -21.67
CA ALA A 783 17.91 1.04 -20.63
C ALA A 783 17.94 0.33 -19.26
N ASP A 784 18.81 0.82 -18.37
CA ASP A 784 18.94 0.38 -16.98
C ASP A 784 19.02 -1.16 -16.84
N PRO A 785 20.11 -1.80 -17.33
CA PRO A 785 20.33 -3.23 -17.16
C PRO A 785 20.55 -3.61 -15.70
N VAL A 786 19.96 -4.73 -15.28
CA VAL A 786 20.16 -5.32 -13.95
C VAL A 786 21.64 -5.52 -13.64
N ALA A 787 22.06 -5.18 -12.42
CA ALA A 787 23.47 -5.15 -12.04
C ALA A 787 24.05 -6.55 -11.76
N GLU A 788 25.33 -6.74 -12.10
CA GLU A 788 26.11 -7.89 -11.66
C GLU A 788 26.44 -7.77 -10.16
N GLY A 789 26.21 -8.84 -9.40
CA GLY A 789 26.25 -8.82 -7.94
C GLY A 789 24.94 -8.36 -7.26
N GLN A 790 23.88 -8.07 -8.02
CA GLN A 790 22.54 -7.85 -7.46
C GLN A 790 22.05 -9.12 -6.74
N GLU A 791 21.48 -8.94 -5.56
CA GLU A 791 20.88 -10.01 -4.76
C GLU A 791 19.34 -9.89 -4.79
N LEU A 792 18.66 -11.03 -4.86
CA LEU A 792 17.20 -11.17 -4.87
C LEU A 792 16.82 -12.12 -3.75
N GLU A 793 16.03 -11.66 -2.77
CA GLU A 793 15.50 -12.52 -1.72
C GLU A 793 14.48 -13.55 -2.28
N PRO A 794 14.10 -14.58 -1.52
CA PRO A 794 13.02 -15.49 -1.93
C PRO A 794 11.76 -14.73 -2.36
N LEU A 795 11.23 -15.05 -3.55
CA LEU A 795 10.09 -14.41 -4.23
C LEU A 795 10.36 -13.01 -4.84
N ASP A 796 11.54 -12.40 -4.68
CA ASP A 796 11.88 -11.14 -5.35
C ASP A 796 11.77 -11.26 -6.87
N THR A 797 11.33 -10.18 -7.53
CA THR A 797 11.19 -10.10 -8.98
C THR A 797 11.72 -8.78 -9.53
N ILE A 798 12.64 -8.84 -10.50
CA ILE A 798 13.14 -7.67 -11.25
C ILE A 798 12.60 -7.73 -12.69
N ARG A 799 11.84 -6.71 -13.09
CA ARG A 799 11.29 -6.61 -14.46
C ARG A 799 12.26 -5.88 -15.39
N GLN A 800 13.01 -6.62 -16.20
CA GLN A 800 13.96 -6.05 -17.15
C GLN A 800 13.27 -5.62 -18.45
N ALA A 801 13.49 -4.37 -18.85
CA ALA A 801 13.09 -3.85 -20.16
C ALA A 801 14.12 -4.23 -21.25
N VAL A 802 13.63 -4.54 -22.45
CA VAL A 802 14.45 -4.68 -23.67
C VAL A 802 13.72 -4.01 -24.83
N SER A 803 14.45 -3.24 -25.64
CA SER A 803 13.97 -2.60 -26.86
C SER A 803 14.61 -3.20 -28.11
N PHE A 804 13.91 -3.13 -29.24
CA PHE A 804 14.40 -3.52 -30.56
C PHE A 804 14.14 -2.39 -31.56
N LYS A 805 15.20 -1.96 -32.26
CA LYS A 805 15.19 -0.83 -33.20
C LYS A 805 15.87 -1.19 -34.52
N PRO A 806 15.20 -1.94 -35.42
CA PRO A 806 15.82 -2.43 -36.65
C PRO A 806 16.26 -1.30 -37.58
N THR A 807 17.53 -1.34 -38.00
CA THR A 807 18.15 -0.40 -38.94
C THR A 807 18.11 -0.87 -40.40
N ALA A 808 17.79 -2.14 -40.63
CA ALA A 808 17.62 -2.77 -41.94
C ALA A 808 16.49 -3.80 -41.92
N SER A 809 16.02 -4.24 -43.09
CA SER A 809 15.00 -5.29 -43.18
C SER A 809 15.61 -6.69 -43.20
N GLY A 810 15.11 -7.59 -42.34
CA GLY A 810 15.59 -8.95 -42.13
C GLY A 810 15.25 -9.43 -40.72
N GLU A 811 15.32 -10.73 -40.47
CA GLU A 811 15.25 -11.28 -39.11
C GLU A 811 16.55 -10.96 -38.36
N VAL A 812 16.43 -10.54 -37.11
CA VAL A 812 17.55 -10.28 -36.20
C VAL A 812 17.29 -11.03 -34.90
N THR A 813 18.25 -11.83 -34.47
CA THR A 813 18.24 -12.53 -33.19
C THR A 813 19.37 -12.04 -32.29
N GLY A 814 19.20 -12.23 -31.00
CA GLY A 814 20.18 -11.92 -29.96
C GLY A 814 19.82 -12.66 -28.67
N THR A 815 20.64 -12.50 -27.63
CA THR A 815 20.40 -13.19 -26.36
C THR A 815 20.77 -12.27 -25.20
N TYR A 816 19.84 -12.09 -24.26
CA TYR A 816 20.17 -11.59 -22.92
C TYR A 816 20.63 -12.81 -22.10
N ILE A 817 21.82 -12.76 -21.52
CA ILE A 817 22.35 -13.86 -20.68
C ILE A 817 22.36 -13.41 -19.22
N ILE A 818 21.73 -14.20 -18.34
CA ILE A 818 21.76 -13.99 -16.89
C ILE A 818 22.19 -15.29 -16.20
N THR A 819 23.10 -15.19 -15.22
CA THR A 819 23.59 -16.34 -14.46
C THR A 819 23.32 -16.13 -12.98
N GLY A 820 22.65 -17.07 -12.31
CA GLY A 820 22.43 -17.07 -10.86
C GLY A 820 23.57 -17.71 -10.07
N ASN A 821 23.45 -17.71 -8.74
CA ASN A 821 24.22 -18.56 -7.81
C ASN A 821 23.54 -19.94 -7.60
N ASP A 822 22.46 -20.22 -8.33
CA ASP A 822 21.58 -21.40 -8.24
C ASP A 822 22.10 -22.68 -8.90
N GLY A 823 23.28 -22.63 -9.54
CA GLY A 823 23.86 -23.76 -10.24
C GLY A 823 23.16 -24.15 -11.55
N GLN A 824 22.08 -23.47 -11.97
CA GLN A 824 21.44 -23.70 -13.27
C GLN A 824 22.30 -23.17 -14.45
N GLY A 825 23.31 -22.36 -14.14
CA GLY A 825 24.27 -21.83 -15.11
C GLY A 825 23.74 -20.59 -15.83
N ALA A 826 24.20 -20.38 -17.06
CA ALA A 826 23.83 -19.24 -17.88
C ALA A 826 22.44 -19.42 -18.50
N GLN A 827 21.42 -18.86 -17.84
CA GLN A 827 20.07 -18.76 -18.41
C GLN A 827 20.03 -17.68 -19.49
N GLN A 828 19.05 -17.80 -20.38
CA GLN A 828 18.98 -17.00 -21.60
C GLN A 828 17.56 -16.53 -21.88
N VAL A 829 17.41 -15.23 -22.16
CA VAL A 829 16.25 -14.71 -22.89
C VAL A 829 16.64 -14.56 -24.35
N GLN A 830 16.04 -15.39 -25.20
CA GLN A 830 16.21 -15.27 -26.65
C GLN A 830 15.40 -14.08 -27.13
N VAL A 831 16.09 -13.03 -27.60
CA VAL A 831 15.44 -11.85 -28.17
C VAL A 831 15.45 -11.98 -29.69
N ARG A 832 14.31 -11.80 -30.34
CA ARG A 832 14.22 -11.81 -31.81
C ARG A 832 13.24 -10.78 -32.32
N GLY A 833 13.49 -10.27 -33.52
CA GLY A 833 12.58 -9.37 -34.19
C GLY A 833 12.94 -9.25 -35.66
N THR A 834 11.91 -9.10 -36.50
CA THR A 834 12.09 -8.95 -37.94
C THR A 834 11.95 -7.49 -38.30
N GLY A 835 13.05 -6.87 -38.68
CA GLY A 835 13.03 -5.58 -39.37
C GLY A 835 12.23 -5.73 -40.65
N THR A 836 11.13 -5.01 -40.80
CA THR A 836 10.29 -5.09 -42.00
C THR A 836 10.37 -3.81 -42.82
N SER A 837 10.59 -3.99 -44.12
CA SER A 837 10.10 -3.05 -45.11
C SER A 837 8.57 -3.25 -45.20
N GLY A 838 7.80 -2.20 -44.90
CA GLY A 838 6.33 -2.31 -44.91
C GLY A 838 5.82 -2.74 -46.29
N ALA A 839 5.19 -3.91 -46.36
CA ALA A 839 4.90 -4.59 -47.62
C ALA A 839 4.13 -3.69 -48.60
N ALA A 840 4.73 -3.43 -49.77
CA ALA A 840 4.18 -2.55 -50.80
C ALA A 840 3.50 -3.38 -51.90
N GLY A 841 2.17 -3.47 -51.85
CA GLY A 841 1.36 -4.31 -52.72
C GLY A 841 0.51 -3.51 -53.71
N GLN A 842 -0.09 -4.20 -54.68
CA GLN A 842 -1.11 -3.61 -55.54
C GLN A 842 -2.44 -3.52 -54.81
N VAL A 843 -3.06 -2.34 -54.86
CA VAL A 843 -4.46 -2.11 -54.46
C VAL A 843 -5.30 -2.17 -55.73
N VAL A 844 -6.12 -3.23 -55.87
CA VAL A 844 -6.86 -3.53 -57.11
C VAL A 844 -8.31 -3.06 -56.97
N GLY A 845 -8.64 -2.02 -57.73
CA GLY A 845 -9.92 -1.34 -57.74
C GLY A 845 -10.92 -1.80 -58.82
N PRO A 846 -11.86 -0.91 -59.18
CA PRO A 846 -12.89 -1.14 -60.19
C PRO A 846 -12.34 -1.65 -61.53
N GLY A 847 -13.06 -2.57 -62.16
CA GLY A 847 -12.66 -3.18 -63.43
C GLY A 847 -11.38 -4.05 -63.35
N GLY A 848 -10.90 -4.38 -62.15
CA GLY A 848 -9.66 -5.16 -61.96
C GLY A 848 -8.38 -4.36 -62.22
N LYS A 849 -8.48 -3.03 -62.30
CA LYS A 849 -7.34 -2.12 -62.50
C LYS A 849 -6.75 -1.67 -61.15
N CYS A 850 -5.52 -1.19 -61.14
CA CYS A 850 -4.78 -0.87 -59.94
C CYS A 850 -4.80 0.63 -59.61
N LEU A 851 -4.73 0.93 -58.31
CA LEU A 851 -4.44 2.26 -57.78
C LEU A 851 -3.02 2.68 -58.20
N ASP A 852 -2.88 3.81 -58.87
CA ASP A 852 -1.69 4.16 -59.65
C ASP A 852 -1.29 5.63 -59.43
N VAL A 853 -0.02 5.88 -59.12
CA VAL A 853 0.57 7.23 -59.09
C VAL A 853 0.93 7.64 -60.51
N ARG A 854 0.27 8.68 -61.04
CA ARG A 854 0.42 9.06 -62.45
C ARG A 854 1.89 9.23 -62.87
N GLU A 855 2.28 8.47 -63.89
CA GLU A 855 3.62 8.46 -64.48
C GLU A 855 4.75 8.17 -63.47
N ALA A 856 4.46 7.50 -62.34
CA ALA A 856 5.40 7.25 -61.25
C ALA A 856 6.05 8.52 -60.63
N ARG A 857 5.45 9.70 -60.82
CA ARG A 857 6.00 10.97 -60.33
C ARG A 857 5.84 11.10 -58.81
N SER A 858 6.92 11.43 -58.11
CA SER A 858 6.96 11.59 -56.64
C SER A 858 6.74 13.04 -56.15
N ALA A 859 6.36 13.96 -57.03
CA ALA A 859 6.08 15.36 -56.68
C ALA A 859 4.77 15.48 -55.89
N ASP A 860 4.70 16.46 -54.97
CA ASP A 860 3.45 16.79 -54.27
C ASP A 860 2.40 17.32 -55.24
N GLY A 861 1.17 16.86 -55.09
CA GLY A 861 0.05 17.17 -55.99
C GLY A 861 -0.03 16.27 -57.23
N THR A 862 0.84 15.25 -57.35
CA THR A 862 0.77 14.28 -58.46
C THR A 862 -0.59 13.57 -58.42
N PRO A 863 -1.37 13.54 -59.51
CA PRO A 863 -2.65 12.84 -59.56
C PRO A 863 -2.53 11.35 -59.24
N VAL A 864 -3.42 10.85 -58.39
CA VAL A 864 -3.62 9.40 -58.23
C VAL A 864 -4.82 8.98 -59.08
N GLN A 865 -4.65 7.88 -59.80
CA GLN A 865 -5.52 7.41 -60.87
C GLN A 865 -5.76 5.91 -60.76
N ILE A 866 -6.62 5.37 -61.62
CA ILE A 866 -6.71 3.94 -61.88
C ILE A 866 -5.99 3.60 -63.19
N TYR A 867 -5.28 2.47 -63.22
CA TYR A 867 -4.53 2.02 -64.40
C TYR A 867 -4.40 0.49 -64.44
N THR A 868 -4.34 -0.12 -65.61
CA THR A 868 -4.11 -1.56 -65.80
C THR A 868 -2.95 -2.05 -64.92
N CYS A 869 -3.19 -3.12 -64.16
CA CYS A 869 -2.23 -3.65 -63.20
C CYS A 869 -0.96 -4.14 -63.90
N ASN A 870 0.16 -3.44 -63.66
CA ASN A 870 1.44 -3.61 -64.37
C ASN A 870 2.63 -3.92 -63.46
N GLY A 871 2.43 -3.97 -62.14
CA GLY A 871 3.46 -4.34 -61.15
C GLY A 871 4.57 -3.30 -60.93
N SER A 872 4.48 -2.12 -61.57
CA SER A 872 5.46 -1.04 -61.44
C SER A 872 5.43 -0.37 -60.06
N GLY A 873 6.46 0.43 -59.76
CA GLY A 873 6.52 1.22 -58.51
C GLY A 873 5.34 2.19 -58.32
N ALA A 874 4.72 2.64 -59.40
CA ALA A 874 3.52 3.50 -59.37
C ALA A 874 2.31 2.84 -58.70
N GLN A 875 2.29 1.51 -58.65
CA GLN A 875 1.15 0.71 -58.16
C GLN A 875 1.47 -0.04 -56.87
N LYS A 876 2.64 0.22 -56.25
CA LYS A 876 3.06 -0.43 -55.00
C LYS A 876 2.77 0.48 -53.81
N TRP A 877 1.68 0.19 -53.14
CA TRP A 877 1.20 0.92 -51.97
C TRP A 877 1.47 0.11 -50.70
N THR A 878 2.15 0.73 -49.73
CA THR A 878 2.31 0.20 -48.37
C THR A 878 1.15 0.72 -47.52
N VAL A 879 0.35 -0.19 -46.96
CA VAL A 879 -0.56 0.15 -45.85
C VAL A 879 0.27 0.33 -44.58
N ARG A 880 -0.10 1.28 -43.73
CA ARG A 880 0.51 1.54 -42.42
C ARG A 880 -0.53 1.50 -41.31
N SER A 881 -0.08 1.28 -40.07
CA SER A 881 -0.94 1.27 -38.88
C SER A 881 -1.57 2.62 -38.57
N ASP A 882 -0.96 3.73 -39.01
CA ASP A 882 -1.60 5.06 -39.01
C ASP A 882 -2.70 5.23 -40.08
N GLN A 883 -3.18 4.12 -40.64
CA GLN A 883 -4.23 4.03 -41.66
C GLN A 883 -3.92 4.81 -42.96
N SER A 884 -2.64 5.15 -43.19
CA SER A 884 -2.19 5.77 -44.43
C SER A 884 -1.82 4.72 -45.50
N LEU A 885 -2.25 4.98 -46.73
CA LEU A 885 -1.77 4.29 -47.94
C LEU A 885 -0.58 5.08 -48.49
N ARG A 886 0.61 4.46 -48.59
CA ARG A 886 1.85 5.16 -48.96
C ARG A 886 2.53 4.63 -50.22
N ALA A 887 2.97 5.53 -51.09
CA ALA A 887 3.79 5.25 -52.28
C ALA A 887 4.90 6.31 -52.42
N PHE A 888 6.09 5.93 -52.90
CA PHE A 888 7.27 6.82 -53.00
C PHE A 888 7.62 7.63 -51.72
N GLY A 889 7.34 7.06 -50.54
CA GLY A 889 7.54 7.73 -49.23
C GLY A 889 6.45 8.74 -48.85
N LYS A 890 5.44 8.93 -49.70
CA LYS A 890 4.35 9.90 -49.57
C LYS A 890 3.00 9.21 -49.40
N CYS A 891 1.98 9.98 -49.01
CA CYS A 891 0.66 9.48 -48.62
C CYS A 891 -0.39 9.73 -49.73
N LEU A 892 -1.37 8.83 -49.82
CA LEU A 892 -2.59 9.00 -50.59
C LEU A 892 -3.43 10.09 -49.93
N ASP A 893 -3.65 11.20 -50.64
CA ASP A 893 -4.05 12.48 -50.06
C ASP A 893 -5.29 13.05 -50.78
N VAL A 894 -6.27 13.52 -50.00
CA VAL A 894 -7.42 14.26 -50.51
C VAL A 894 -7.01 15.72 -50.71
N ALA A 895 -7.07 16.22 -51.96
CA ALA A 895 -6.47 17.50 -52.31
C ALA A 895 -7.00 18.67 -51.47
N GLY A 896 -6.08 19.33 -50.75
CA GLY A 896 -6.40 20.46 -49.85
C GLY A 896 -7.23 20.10 -48.62
N GLY A 897 -7.42 18.80 -48.32
CA GLY A 897 -8.29 18.33 -47.25
C GLY A 897 -9.79 18.55 -47.48
N GLY A 898 -10.20 18.84 -48.73
CA GLY A 898 -11.58 19.10 -49.10
C GLY A 898 -12.52 17.92 -48.81
N THR A 899 -13.74 18.19 -48.37
CA THR A 899 -14.67 17.16 -47.88
C THR A 899 -15.85 16.87 -48.81
N THR A 900 -15.97 17.58 -49.93
CA THR A 900 -17.12 17.50 -50.87
C THR A 900 -16.95 16.39 -51.92
N ASN A 901 -18.07 15.91 -52.47
CA ASN A 901 -18.09 15.08 -53.67
C ASN A 901 -17.30 15.75 -54.81
N GLY A 902 -16.53 14.95 -55.56
CA GLY A 902 -15.68 15.44 -56.65
C GLY A 902 -14.33 16.02 -56.21
N THR A 903 -14.03 16.06 -54.91
CA THR A 903 -12.69 16.47 -54.43
C THR A 903 -11.66 15.45 -54.94
N PRO A 904 -10.63 15.86 -55.71
CA PRO A 904 -9.74 14.92 -56.37
C PRO A 904 -8.66 14.37 -55.43
N VAL A 905 -8.20 13.15 -55.70
CA VAL A 905 -7.14 12.48 -54.92
C VAL A 905 -5.77 12.70 -55.56
N GLN A 906 -4.72 12.75 -54.75
CA GLN A 906 -3.33 13.03 -55.13
C GLN A 906 -2.33 12.27 -54.25
N LEU A 907 -1.05 12.39 -54.60
CA LEU A 907 0.07 12.01 -53.75
C LEU A 907 0.60 13.27 -53.04
N TRP A 908 0.79 13.22 -51.72
CA TRP A 908 1.31 14.34 -50.93
C TRP A 908 2.23 13.89 -49.79
N SER A 909 3.19 14.73 -49.43
CA SER A 909 4.08 14.55 -48.27
C SER A 909 3.27 14.24 -47.00
N CYS A 910 3.60 13.14 -46.33
CA CYS A 910 2.82 12.65 -45.20
C CYS A 910 2.84 13.66 -44.03
N ASN A 911 1.66 14.17 -43.64
CA ASN A 911 1.49 15.28 -42.69
C ASN A 911 0.61 14.92 -41.48
N GLY A 912 0.07 13.70 -41.42
CA GLY A 912 -0.74 13.22 -40.30
C GLY A 912 -2.17 13.78 -40.23
N SER A 913 -2.62 14.50 -41.25
CA SER A 913 -4.02 14.97 -41.32
C SER A 913 -4.99 13.86 -41.72
N GLY A 914 -6.25 13.99 -41.32
CA GLY A 914 -7.33 13.06 -41.69
C GLY A 914 -7.62 13.00 -43.19
N ALA A 915 -7.05 13.90 -44.01
CA ALA A 915 -7.07 13.85 -45.47
C ALA A 915 -6.19 12.74 -46.06
N GLN A 916 -5.33 12.10 -45.25
CA GLN A 916 -4.39 11.06 -45.64
C GLN A 916 -4.73 9.66 -45.07
N VAL A 917 -5.86 9.56 -44.37
CA VAL A 917 -6.36 8.34 -43.70
C VAL A 917 -7.39 7.65 -44.60
N TRP A 918 -7.23 6.34 -44.81
CA TRP A 918 -8.12 5.53 -45.67
C TRP A 918 -8.39 4.16 -45.03
N VAL A 919 -9.64 3.94 -44.62
CA VAL A 919 -10.06 2.77 -43.85
C VAL A 919 -10.81 1.79 -44.77
N PRO A 920 -10.30 0.56 -45.00
CA PRO A 920 -11.03 -0.49 -45.69
C PRO A 920 -12.33 -0.84 -44.96
N GLN A 921 -13.41 -1.01 -45.71
CA GLN A 921 -14.74 -1.34 -45.21
C GLN A 921 -15.09 -2.80 -45.55
N GLY A 922 -15.99 -3.40 -44.76
CA GLY A 922 -16.45 -4.77 -44.98
C GLY A 922 -17.31 -4.98 -46.24
N ASP A 923 -17.72 -3.89 -46.90
CA ASP A 923 -18.38 -3.90 -48.21
C ASP A 923 -17.40 -3.84 -49.39
N GLY A 924 -16.09 -3.77 -49.13
CA GLY A 924 -15.02 -3.64 -50.12
C GLY A 924 -14.62 -2.20 -50.46
N SER A 925 -15.21 -1.18 -49.82
CA SER A 925 -14.85 0.22 -50.09
C SER A 925 -13.64 0.73 -49.28
N LEU A 926 -13.00 1.81 -49.75
CA LEU A 926 -11.95 2.54 -49.02
C LEU A 926 -12.51 3.90 -48.61
N ARG A 927 -12.78 4.07 -47.30
CA ARG A 927 -13.43 5.27 -46.75
C ARG A 927 -12.43 6.22 -46.11
N ASN A 928 -12.49 7.50 -46.44
CA ASN A 928 -11.76 8.57 -45.76
C ASN A 928 -12.59 9.09 -44.56
N PRO A 929 -12.12 8.98 -43.31
CA PRO A 929 -12.93 9.36 -42.14
C PRO A 929 -13.23 10.86 -42.03
N GLN A 930 -12.30 11.75 -42.44
CA GLN A 930 -12.47 13.21 -42.32
C GLN A 930 -13.60 13.76 -43.19
N SER A 931 -13.73 13.25 -44.42
CA SER A 931 -14.84 13.61 -45.33
C SER A 931 -16.08 12.73 -45.15
N GLY A 932 -15.91 11.56 -44.52
CA GLY A 932 -16.90 10.50 -44.42
C GLY A 932 -17.16 9.73 -45.72
N ARG A 933 -16.42 10.05 -46.80
CA ARG A 933 -16.65 9.63 -48.19
C ARG A 933 -15.69 8.52 -48.63
N CYS A 934 -16.02 7.88 -49.76
CA CYS A 934 -15.28 6.75 -50.31
C CYS A 934 -14.40 7.13 -51.49
N LEU A 935 -13.31 6.37 -51.69
CA LEU A 935 -12.44 6.45 -52.86
C LEU A 935 -13.19 5.95 -54.10
N ASP A 936 -13.36 6.83 -55.07
CA ASP A 936 -14.31 6.65 -56.17
C ASP A 936 -13.64 6.86 -57.54
N VAL A 937 -14.00 5.99 -58.49
CA VAL A 937 -13.70 6.19 -59.92
C VAL A 937 -14.84 7.02 -60.52
N PRO A 938 -14.60 8.27 -60.97
CA PRO A 938 -15.66 9.19 -61.41
C PRO A 938 -16.63 8.58 -62.42
N GLY A 939 -17.91 8.54 -62.05
CA GLY A 939 -18.98 7.98 -62.88
C GLY A 939 -18.87 6.47 -63.17
N GLY A 940 -18.03 5.74 -62.43
CA GLY A 940 -17.69 4.34 -62.70
C GLY A 940 -16.83 4.11 -63.94
N ASN A 941 -16.29 5.17 -64.55
CA ASN A 941 -15.55 5.10 -65.82
C ASN A 941 -14.13 4.55 -65.63
N ALA A 942 -13.99 3.23 -65.49
CA ALA A 942 -12.73 2.53 -65.23
C ALA A 942 -11.80 2.43 -66.47
N VAL A 943 -11.49 3.56 -67.10
CA VAL A 943 -10.47 3.69 -68.15
C VAL A 943 -9.09 4.02 -67.56
N ASP A 944 -8.03 3.63 -68.27
CA ASP A 944 -6.66 3.88 -67.82
C ASP A 944 -6.33 5.37 -67.78
N GLY A 945 -5.76 5.81 -66.65
CA GLY A 945 -5.43 7.21 -66.41
C GLY A 945 -6.54 8.04 -65.78
N GLN A 946 -7.74 7.48 -65.56
CA GLN A 946 -8.83 8.17 -64.89
C GLN A 946 -8.43 8.55 -63.45
N ARG A 947 -8.38 9.87 -63.15
CA ARG A 947 -8.08 10.39 -61.82
C ARG A 947 -9.20 10.01 -60.84
N LEU A 948 -8.84 9.65 -59.61
CA LEU A 948 -9.77 9.31 -58.55
C LEU A 948 -10.27 10.54 -57.77
N GLN A 949 -11.44 10.39 -57.14
CA GLN A 949 -12.10 11.42 -56.35
C GLN A 949 -12.62 10.86 -55.01
N LEU A 950 -13.07 11.77 -54.14
CA LEU A 950 -14.04 11.43 -53.10
C LEU A 950 -15.47 11.46 -53.66
N TRP A 951 -16.27 10.49 -53.28
CA TRP A 951 -17.72 10.51 -53.47
C TRP A 951 -18.46 9.86 -52.30
N ASP A 952 -19.75 10.17 -52.14
CA ASP A 952 -20.60 9.50 -51.14
C ASP A 952 -20.56 7.97 -51.31
N CYS A 953 -20.32 7.27 -50.19
CA CYS A 953 -20.22 5.82 -50.16
C CYS A 953 -21.57 5.20 -50.59
N ASN A 954 -21.58 4.49 -51.73
CA ASN A 954 -22.81 4.04 -52.40
C ASN A 954 -22.82 2.54 -52.73
N GLY A 955 -21.80 1.80 -52.31
CA GLY A 955 -21.67 0.35 -52.51
C GLY A 955 -21.49 -0.11 -53.96
N SER A 956 -21.43 0.82 -54.92
CA SER A 956 -21.32 0.47 -56.34
C SER A 956 -19.94 -0.09 -56.70
N GLY A 957 -19.86 -0.79 -57.83
CA GLY A 957 -18.61 -1.30 -58.38
C GLY A 957 -17.53 -0.23 -58.68
N ALA A 958 -17.87 1.07 -58.64
CA ALA A 958 -16.95 2.19 -58.80
C ALA A 958 -16.13 2.53 -57.54
N GLN A 959 -16.47 1.91 -56.40
CA GLN A 959 -15.87 2.15 -55.08
C GLN A 959 -15.27 0.88 -54.46
N GLN A 960 -15.14 -0.21 -55.23
CA GLN A 960 -14.70 -1.52 -54.78
C GLN A 960 -13.17 -1.70 -54.91
N TRP A 961 -12.47 -1.92 -53.80
CA TRP A 961 -11.00 -1.97 -53.73
C TRP A 961 -10.50 -3.16 -52.90
N ARG A 962 -9.69 -4.03 -53.51
CA ARG A 962 -8.98 -5.13 -52.85
C ARG A 962 -7.54 -4.73 -52.54
N VAL A 963 -7.24 -4.59 -51.25
CA VAL A 963 -5.89 -4.33 -50.72
C VAL A 963 -5.14 -5.66 -50.53
N ALA A 964 -3.81 -5.66 -50.66
CA ALA A 964 -2.99 -6.84 -50.40
C ALA A 964 -2.96 -7.18 -48.90
N SER A 965 -3.22 -8.45 -48.55
CA SER A 965 -3.33 -8.88 -47.15
C SER A 965 -1.98 -8.85 -46.44
N SER A 966 -1.94 -8.17 -45.30
CA SER A 966 -0.89 -8.19 -44.29
C SER A 966 -1.41 -8.88 -43.03
N VAL A 967 -0.54 -9.50 -42.25
CA VAL A 967 -0.93 -10.00 -40.92
C VAL A 967 -1.21 -8.80 -40.01
N ILE A 968 -2.44 -8.72 -39.50
CA ILE A 968 -2.94 -7.69 -38.56
C ILE A 968 -3.29 -8.27 -37.18
N ALA A 969 -3.09 -9.57 -36.99
CA ALA A 969 -2.95 -10.16 -35.67
C ALA A 969 -2.18 -11.47 -35.72
N SER A 970 -1.50 -11.82 -34.62
CA SER A 970 -0.93 -13.16 -34.42
C SER A 970 -1.06 -13.55 -32.95
N GLY A 971 -1.50 -14.78 -32.68
CA GLY A 971 -1.65 -15.31 -31.31
C GLY A 971 -2.78 -16.34 -31.18
N PRO A 972 -3.18 -16.71 -29.96
CA PRO A 972 -4.27 -17.66 -29.73
C PRO A 972 -5.63 -17.06 -30.08
N VAL A 973 -6.49 -17.84 -30.75
CA VAL A 973 -7.94 -17.56 -30.77
C VAL A 973 -8.53 -18.13 -29.48
N VAL A 974 -8.83 -17.25 -28.53
CA VAL A 974 -9.26 -17.65 -27.17
C VAL A 974 -10.75 -17.98 -27.15
N GLY A 975 -11.07 -19.20 -26.74
CA GLY A 975 -12.40 -19.77 -26.63
C GLY A 975 -12.96 -19.83 -25.19
N PRO A 976 -14.01 -20.62 -24.97
CA PRO A 976 -14.76 -20.63 -23.71
C PRO A 976 -13.98 -21.24 -22.54
N GLN A 977 -14.07 -20.59 -21.37
CA GLN A 977 -13.28 -20.88 -20.16
C GLN A 977 -11.75 -20.74 -20.35
N GLY A 978 -11.30 -19.91 -21.29
CA GLY A 978 -9.86 -19.69 -21.52
C GLY A 978 -9.17 -20.82 -22.29
N SER A 979 -9.93 -21.74 -22.90
CA SER A 979 -9.40 -22.72 -23.85
C SER A 979 -8.93 -22.07 -25.16
N CYS A 980 -8.09 -22.72 -25.93
CA CYS A 980 -7.64 -22.24 -27.24
C CYS A 980 -8.34 -22.97 -28.40
N LEU A 981 -8.42 -22.29 -29.55
CA LEU A 981 -8.75 -22.86 -30.85
C LEU A 981 -7.54 -23.65 -31.38
N ASP A 982 -7.72 -24.93 -31.66
CA ASP A 982 -6.62 -25.88 -31.84
C ASP A 982 -6.82 -26.72 -33.12
N VAL A 983 -5.80 -26.81 -33.96
CA VAL A 983 -5.80 -27.74 -35.10
C VAL A 983 -5.51 -29.16 -34.57
N ARG A 984 -6.48 -30.07 -34.71
CA ARG A 984 -6.46 -31.37 -34.01
C ARG A 984 -5.20 -32.18 -34.31
N GLY A 985 -4.37 -32.33 -33.27
CA GLY A 985 -3.10 -33.06 -33.35
C GLY A 985 -1.99 -32.35 -34.14
N GLY A 986 -2.12 -31.03 -34.37
CA GLY A 986 -1.15 -30.24 -35.12
C GLY A 986 -1.05 -30.60 -36.61
N ASN A 987 -2.03 -31.31 -37.16
CA ASN A 987 -1.98 -31.81 -38.53
C ASN A 987 -2.17 -30.68 -39.58
N PRO A 988 -1.19 -30.37 -40.44
CA PRO A 988 -1.26 -29.28 -41.42
C PRO A 988 -1.98 -29.64 -42.74
N THR A 989 -2.51 -30.86 -42.89
CA THR A 989 -3.19 -31.28 -44.14
C THR A 989 -4.56 -30.62 -44.30
N ASP A 990 -4.94 -30.30 -45.55
CA ASP A 990 -6.28 -29.85 -45.90
C ASP A 990 -7.34 -30.84 -45.41
N GLY A 991 -8.38 -30.33 -44.75
CA GLY A 991 -9.43 -31.14 -44.12
C GLY A 991 -9.17 -31.51 -42.65
N ALA A 992 -8.02 -31.13 -42.07
CA ALA A 992 -7.78 -31.33 -40.64
C ALA A 992 -8.81 -30.57 -39.80
N ARG A 993 -9.46 -31.27 -38.87
CA ARG A 993 -10.55 -30.72 -38.04
C ARG A 993 -9.99 -29.76 -36.99
N VAL A 994 -10.67 -28.63 -36.79
CA VAL A 994 -10.38 -27.71 -35.69
C VAL A 994 -11.19 -28.10 -34.45
N GLN A 995 -10.59 -27.99 -33.27
CA GLN A 995 -11.15 -28.43 -31.99
C GLN A 995 -10.94 -27.37 -30.90
N ARG A 996 -11.60 -27.57 -29.76
CA ARG A 996 -11.28 -26.90 -28.49
C ARG A 996 -10.22 -27.69 -27.72
N TRP A 997 -9.16 -27.02 -27.27
CA TRP A 997 -8.13 -27.62 -26.41
C TRP A 997 -7.67 -26.66 -25.31
N ASP A 998 -6.94 -27.19 -24.32
CA ASP A 998 -6.29 -26.38 -23.28
C ASP A 998 -5.18 -25.52 -23.93
N CYS A 999 -5.02 -24.25 -23.54
CA CYS A 999 -4.01 -23.39 -24.17
C CYS A 999 -2.59 -23.87 -23.84
N ASN A 1000 -1.80 -24.20 -24.87
CA ASN A 1000 -0.49 -24.85 -24.75
C ASN A 1000 0.64 -24.14 -25.53
N GLY A 1001 0.36 -23.03 -26.21
CA GLY A 1001 1.36 -22.20 -26.89
C GLY A 1001 1.96 -22.79 -28.18
N THR A 1002 1.45 -23.92 -28.68
CA THR A 1002 1.96 -24.55 -29.91
C THR A 1002 1.49 -23.83 -31.18
N GLU A 1003 2.20 -24.04 -32.31
CA GLU A 1003 1.80 -23.50 -33.62
C GLU A 1003 0.40 -23.95 -34.07
N ALA A 1004 -0.08 -25.09 -33.59
CA ALA A 1004 -1.44 -25.59 -33.81
C ALA A 1004 -2.53 -24.70 -33.16
N GLN A 1005 -2.14 -23.80 -32.26
CA GLN A 1005 -2.99 -22.82 -31.57
C GLN A 1005 -2.64 -21.37 -31.91
N THR A 1006 -1.59 -21.12 -32.70
CA THR A 1006 -1.16 -19.77 -33.10
C THR A 1006 -1.78 -19.42 -34.45
N TRP A 1007 -2.73 -18.48 -34.43
CA TRP A 1007 -3.48 -18.05 -35.61
C TRP A 1007 -3.06 -16.63 -36.01
N ASN A 1008 -2.85 -16.44 -37.31
CA ASN A 1008 -2.58 -15.16 -37.94
C ASN A 1008 -3.85 -14.63 -38.60
N VAL A 1009 -4.31 -13.44 -38.21
CA VAL A 1009 -5.43 -12.76 -38.88
C VAL A 1009 -4.86 -11.87 -39.98
N GLY A 1010 -5.34 -12.02 -41.21
CA GLY A 1010 -5.01 -11.15 -42.34
C GLY A 1010 -5.95 -9.96 -42.46
N SER A 1011 -5.49 -8.87 -43.07
CA SER A 1011 -6.35 -7.72 -43.44
C SER A 1011 -7.38 -8.04 -44.54
N ASP A 1012 -7.32 -9.26 -45.10
CA ASP A 1012 -8.38 -9.89 -45.91
C ASP A 1012 -9.41 -10.70 -45.09
N GLN A 1013 -9.47 -10.51 -43.77
CA GLN A 1013 -10.41 -11.18 -42.85
C GLN A 1013 -10.30 -12.72 -42.83
N THR A 1014 -9.16 -13.26 -43.27
CA THR A 1014 -8.82 -14.67 -43.14
C THR A 1014 -8.10 -14.94 -41.81
N VAL A 1015 -8.32 -16.11 -41.22
CA VAL A 1015 -7.73 -16.53 -39.94
C VAL A 1015 -6.91 -17.79 -40.20
N ARG A 1016 -5.60 -17.78 -39.93
CA ARG A 1016 -4.66 -18.75 -40.52
C ARG A 1016 -3.72 -19.42 -39.51
N ALA A 1017 -3.69 -20.74 -39.47
CA ALA A 1017 -2.71 -21.54 -38.70
C ALA A 1017 -2.05 -22.59 -39.61
N LEU A 1018 -0.81 -22.98 -39.31
CA LEU A 1018 -0.03 -23.98 -40.06
C LEU A 1018 0.03 -23.72 -41.60
N GLY A 1019 0.01 -22.45 -42.01
CA GLY A 1019 0.00 -22.04 -43.43
C GLY A 1019 -1.35 -22.21 -44.16
N LYS A 1020 -2.42 -22.56 -43.43
CA LYS A 1020 -3.77 -22.84 -43.95
C LYS A 1020 -4.79 -21.85 -43.37
N CYS A 1021 -5.92 -21.68 -44.06
CA CYS A 1021 -7.04 -20.85 -43.60
C CYS A 1021 -8.03 -21.69 -42.78
N LEU A 1022 -8.61 -21.10 -41.72
CA LEU A 1022 -9.80 -21.58 -41.03
C LEU A 1022 -10.96 -21.62 -42.02
N ASP A 1023 -11.59 -22.76 -42.19
CA ASP A 1023 -12.42 -23.09 -43.35
C ASP A 1023 -13.68 -23.84 -42.93
N VAL A 1024 -14.81 -23.53 -43.56
CA VAL A 1024 -16.06 -24.29 -43.39
C VAL A 1024 -16.13 -25.38 -44.45
N ALA A 1025 -16.17 -26.64 -44.03
CA ALA A 1025 -16.02 -27.79 -44.93
C ALA A 1025 -17.02 -27.78 -46.09
N GLY A 1026 -16.49 -27.80 -47.32
CA GLY A 1026 -17.29 -27.74 -48.55
C GLY A 1026 -18.06 -26.43 -48.77
N GLY A 1027 -17.76 -25.37 -48.00
CA GLY A 1027 -18.51 -24.11 -48.00
C GLY A 1027 -19.92 -24.21 -47.40
N GLY A 1028 -20.21 -25.27 -46.63
CA GLY A 1028 -21.54 -25.56 -46.11
C GLY A 1028 -22.13 -24.46 -45.22
N THR A 1029 -23.37 -24.03 -45.50
CA THR A 1029 -23.99 -22.88 -44.84
C THR A 1029 -24.98 -23.23 -43.71
N VAL A 1030 -25.18 -24.52 -43.43
CA VAL A 1030 -26.18 -25.03 -42.46
C VAL A 1030 -25.61 -25.21 -41.05
N ASN A 1031 -26.49 -25.40 -40.06
CA ASN A 1031 -26.09 -25.88 -38.74
C ASN A 1031 -25.36 -27.23 -38.84
N PHE A 1032 -24.43 -27.47 -37.91
CA PHE A 1032 -23.59 -28.67 -37.84
C PHE A 1032 -22.56 -28.82 -38.98
N ALA A 1033 -22.40 -27.80 -39.85
CA ALA A 1033 -21.36 -27.81 -40.88
C ALA A 1033 -19.94 -27.86 -40.23
N PRO A 1034 -19.06 -28.82 -40.58
CA PRO A 1034 -17.77 -28.98 -39.91
C PRO A 1034 -16.79 -27.82 -40.17
N VAL A 1035 -16.07 -27.37 -39.14
CA VAL A 1035 -14.98 -26.37 -39.27
C VAL A 1035 -13.59 -27.03 -39.27
N GLN A 1036 -12.79 -26.71 -40.28
CA GLN A 1036 -11.51 -27.37 -40.60
C GLN A 1036 -10.44 -26.32 -40.91
N ILE A 1037 -9.24 -26.76 -41.29
CA ILE A 1037 -8.30 -25.92 -42.05
C ILE A 1037 -8.19 -26.41 -43.50
N TRP A 1038 -7.98 -25.46 -44.42
CA TRP A 1038 -7.85 -25.73 -45.85
C TRP A 1038 -6.89 -24.73 -46.52
N THR A 1039 -6.39 -25.04 -47.71
CA THR A 1039 -5.58 -24.11 -48.50
C THR A 1039 -6.34 -22.82 -48.77
N CYS A 1040 -5.72 -21.68 -48.47
CA CYS A 1040 -6.35 -20.37 -48.62
C CYS A 1040 -6.72 -20.11 -50.10
N ASN A 1041 -8.02 -20.02 -50.39
CA ASN A 1041 -8.59 -19.94 -51.74
C ASN A 1041 -9.42 -18.66 -51.99
N GLY A 1042 -9.60 -17.82 -50.97
CA GLY A 1042 -10.31 -16.54 -51.07
C GLY A 1042 -11.85 -16.65 -51.13
N SER A 1043 -12.41 -17.84 -50.88
CA SER A 1043 -13.86 -18.01 -50.78
C SER A 1043 -14.43 -17.46 -49.46
N GLY A 1044 -15.71 -17.10 -49.46
CA GLY A 1044 -16.42 -16.63 -48.26
C GLY A 1044 -16.52 -17.66 -47.14
N ALA A 1045 -16.19 -18.94 -47.39
CA ALA A 1045 -16.08 -20.00 -46.38
C ALA A 1045 -14.81 -19.89 -45.51
N GLN A 1046 -13.86 -19.05 -45.90
CA GLN A 1046 -12.59 -18.82 -45.20
C GLN A 1046 -12.48 -17.41 -44.57
N VAL A 1047 -13.53 -16.60 -44.76
CA VAL A 1047 -13.68 -15.28 -44.15
C VAL A 1047 -14.35 -15.44 -42.79
N TRP A 1048 -13.76 -14.83 -41.76
CA TRP A 1048 -14.29 -14.86 -40.39
C TRP A 1048 -14.22 -13.48 -39.75
N VAL A 1049 -15.39 -12.98 -39.34
CA VAL A 1049 -15.55 -11.66 -38.73
C VAL A 1049 -15.91 -11.85 -37.26
N GLN A 1050 -15.18 -11.17 -36.37
CA GLN A 1050 -15.52 -11.10 -34.95
C GLN A 1050 -16.81 -10.29 -34.80
N GLN A 1051 -17.95 -10.94 -34.55
CA GLN A 1051 -19.22 -10.27 -34.22
C GLN A 1051 -19.46 -10.38 -32.71
N GLY A 1052 -18.99 -9.37 -31.97
CA GLY A 1052 -19.06 -9.34 -30.52
C GLY A 1052 -18.18 -10.41 -29.86
N LEU A 1053 -18.78 -11.35 -29.11
CA LEU A 1053 -18.05 -12.51 -28.57
C LEU A 1053 -18.03 -13.71 -29.53
N ALA A 1054 -18.71 -13.67 -30.67
CA ALA A 1054 -18.79 -14.80 -31.59
C ALA A 1054 -17.91 -14.59 -32.83
N LEU A 1055 -17.22 -15.65 -33.27
CA LEU A 1055 -16.52 -15.65 -34.55
C LEU A 1055 -17.49 -16.12 -35.64
N LYS A 1056 -17.92 -15.21 -36.51
CA LYS A 1056 -18.98 -15.43 -37.49
C LYS A 1056 -18.40 -15.59 -38.88
N ASN A 1057 -18.90 -16.57 -39.63
CA ASN A 1057 -18.61 -16.71 -41.04
C ASN A 1057 -19.67 -15.91 -41.86
N PRO A 1058 -19.30 -14.86 -42.62
CA PRO A 1058 -20.28 -14.02 -43.30
C PRO A 1058 -21.09 -14.74 -44.39
N GLN A 1059 -20.50 -15.71 -45.10
CA GLN A 1059 -21.17 -16.47 -46.17
C GLN A 1059 -22.36 -17.30 -45.66
N SER A 1060 -22.22 -17.93 -44.50
CA SER A 1060 -23.27 -18.75 -43.87
C SER A 1060 -24.20 -17.95 -42.95
N GLY A 1061 -23.76 -16.76 -42.51
CA GLY A 1061 -24.42 -16.00 -41.46
C GLY A 1061 -24.30 -16.62 -40.06
N ARG A 1062 -23.58 -17.73 -39.91
CA ARG A 1062 -23.51 -18.57 -38.70
C ARG A 1062 -22.21 -18.38 -37.91
N CYS A 1063 -22.24 -18.82 -36.66
CA CYS A 1063 -21.16 -18.64 -35.70
C CYS A 1063 -20.39 -19.94 -35.45
N LEU A 1064 -19.10 -19.82 -35.15
CA LEU A 1064 -18.24 -20.91 -34.69
C LEU A 1064 -18.74 -21.43 -33.34
N ASP A 1065 -18.99 -22.73 -33.28
CA ASP A 1065 -19.79 -23.36 -32.23
C ASP A 1065 -19.16 -24.67 -31.71
N ILE A 1066 -19.27 -24.88 -30.40
CA ILE A 1066 -18.94 -26.15 -29.74
C ILE A 1066 -20.20 -27.03 -29.73
N PRO A 1067 -20.21 -28.19 -30.41
CA PRO A 1067 -21.38 -29.05 -30.51
C PRO A 1067 -22.05 -29.35 -29.16
N GLY A 1068 -23.33 -28.98 -29.04
CA GLY A 1068 -24.14 -29.19 -27.84
C GLY A 1068 -23.65 -28.44 -26.59
N GLY A 1069 -22.72 -27.48 -26.74
CA GLY A 1069 -22.05 -26.82 -25.62
C GLY A 1069 -21.11 -27.73 -24.81
N ASN A 1070 -20.66 -28.85 -25.38
CA ASN A 1070 -19.79 -29.80 -24.69
C ASN A 1070 -18.39 -29.21 -24.44
N LEU A 1071 -18.16 -28.68 -23.22
CA LEU A 1071 -16.89 -28.08 -22.80
C LEU A 1071 -15.80 -29.11 -22.39
N ALA A 1072 -15.84 -30.33 -22.91
CA ALA A 1072 -14.70 -31.24 -22.87
C ALA A 1072 -13.55 -30.73 -23.78
N LYS A 1073 -12.34 -31.28 -23.58
CA LYS A 1073 -11.20 -31.07 -24.48
C LYS A 1073 -11.23 -32.08 -25.63
N GLY A 1074 -10.78 -31.65 -26.81
CA GLY A 1074 -10.78 -32.46 -28.04
C GLY A 1074 -12.11 -32.45 -28.80
N VAL A 1075 -13.07 -31.62 -28.39
CA VAL A 1075 -14.36 -31.46 -29.08
C VAL A 1075 -14.14 -30.67 -30.37
N ALA A 1076 -14.38 -31.32 -31.51
CA ALA A 1076 -14.23 -30.72 -32.83
C ALA A 1076 -15.39 -29.77 -33.17
N LEU A 1077 -15.08 -28.63 -33.79
CA LEU A 1077 -16.01 -27.51 -33.92
C LEU A 1077 -16.87 -27.57 -35.20
N GLN A 1078 -17.93 -26.77 -35.19
CA GLN A 1078 -18.94 -26.66 -36.25
C GLN A 1078 -19.40 -25.22 -36.45
N LEU A 1079 -20.22 -24.97 -37.47
CA LEU A 1079 -21.13 -23.82 -37.51
C LEU A 1079 -22.45 -24.13 -36.79
N TYR A 1080 -23.00 -23.13 -36.12
CA TYR A 1080 -24.38 -23.14 -35.64
C TYR A 1080 -25.00 -21.73 -35.67
N ASP A 1081 -26.33 -21.64 -35.58
CA ASP A 1081 -27.04 -20.37 -35.46
C ASP A 1081 -26.53 -19.57 -34.26
N CYS A 1082 -26.27 -18.27 -34.47
CA CYS A 1082 -25.64 -17.40 -33.49
C CYS A 1082 -26.57 -17.18 -32.27
N ASN A 1083 -26.29 -17.87 -31.17
CA ASN A 1083 -27.18 -18.03 -30.02
C ASN A 1083 -26.68 -17.36 -28.72
N SER A 1084 -25.52 -16.68 -28.76
CA SER A 1084 -24.90 -15.95 -27.63
C SER A 1084 -24.53 -16.79 -26.39
N THR A 1085 -24.67 -18.12 -26.46
CA THR A 1085 -24.30 -19.03 -25.37
C THR A 1085 -22.78 -19.02 -25.15
N VAL A 1086 -22.33 -19.64 -24.04
CA VAL A 1086 -20.91 -19.83 -23.76
C VAL A 1086 -20.22 -20.65 -24.86
N ALA A 1087 -20.92 -21.57 -25.53
CA ALA A 1087 -20.40 -22.46 -26.58
C ALA A 1087 -19.84 -21.74 -27.82
N GLN A 1088 -20.25 -20.49 -28.05
CA GLN A 1088 -19.88 -19.69 -29.23
C GLN A 1088 -18.92 -18.53 -28.91
N ARG A 1089 -18.38 -18.48 -27.68
CA ARG A 1089 -17.52 -17.37 -27.24
C ARG A 1089 -16.08 -17.59 -27.68
N TRP A 1090 -15.74 -17.04 -28.85
CA TRP A 1090 -14.42 -17.10 -29.48
C TRP A 1090 -13.87 -15.69 -29.70
N SER A 1091 -12.56 -15.54 -29.65
CA SER A 1091 -11.86 -14.25 -29.59
C SER A 1091 -10.67 -14.32 -30.52
N LEU A 1092 -10.68 -13.62 -31.66
CA LEU A 1092 -9.48 -13.51 -32.48
C LEU A 1092 -8.32 -12.86 -31.68
N PRO A 1093 -7.06 -13.24 -31.94
CA PRO A 1093 -5.94 -12.45 -31.47
C PRO A 1093 -5.98 -11.04 -32.09
N VAL A 1094 -5.26 -10.10 -31.48
CA VAL A 1094 -4.98 -8.77 -32.04
C VAL A 1094 -3.47 -8.52 -31.95
N SER A 1095 -2.81 -8.09 -33.03
CA SER A 1095 -1.40 -7.66 -32.92
C SER A 1095 -1.38 -6.24 -32.40
N SER A 1096 -0.67 -6.05 -31.28
CA SER A 1096 -0.46 -4.76 -30.61
C SER A 1096 -1.75 -3.94 -30.41
N ILE A 1097 -2.28 -3.98 -29.19
CA ILE A 1097 -2.50 -2.77 -28.37
C ILE A 1097 -2.69 -1.53 -29.25
N ALA A 1098 -3.87 -1.35 -29.82
CA ALA A 1098 -4.15 -0.18 -30.65
C ALA A 1098 -4.19 1.00 -29.69
N VAL A 1099 -3.13 1.83 -29.66
CA VAL A 1099 -3.01 2.99 -28.76
C VAL A 1099 -3.48 4.23 -29.50
N GLY A 1100 -4.57 4.82 -29.03
CA GLY A 1100 -5.03 6.08 -29.56
C GLY A 1100 -6.38 6.52 -29.01
N GLN A 1101 -6.98 7.45 -29.73
CA GLN A 1101 -8.22 8.10 -29.35
C GLN A 1101 -9.44 7.22 -29.66
N ILE A 1102 -10.28 6.97 -28.66
CA ILE A 1102 -11.64 6.45 -28.86
C ILE A 1102 -12.53 7.67 -29.16
N ILE A 1103 -12.87 7.90 -30.42
CA ILE A 1103 -13.56 9.11 -30.90
C ILE A 1103 -15.05 8.84 -31.06
N GLY A 1104 -15.89 9.53 -30.30
CA GLY A 1104 -17.34 9.45 -30.38
C GLY A 1104 -18.00 10.76 -30.78
N LEU A 1105 -19.14 11.05 -30.14
CA LEU A 1105 -20.06 12.13 -30.47
C LEU A 1105 -19.36 13.47 -30.78
N ALA A 1106 -19.71 14.06 -31.93
CA ALA A 1106 -19.17 15.33 -32.42
C ALA A 1106 -17.64 15.37 -32.61
N GLY A 1107 -16.99 14.23 -32.85
CA GLY A 1107 -15.54 14.15 -33.07
C GLY A 1107 -14.74 14.36 -31.78
N LYS A 1108 -15.31 13.98 -30.64
CA LYS A 1108 -14.71 14.13 -29.31
C LYS A 1108 -14.33 12.79 -28.70
N CYS A 1109 -13.30 12.82 -27.89
CA CYS A 1109 -12.62 11.64 -27.40
C CYS A 1109 -13.19 11.16 -26.06
N ALA A 1110 -13.20 9.85 -25.83
CA ALA A 1110 -13.23 9.30 -24.48
C ALA A 1110 -11.92 9.68 -23.78
N ASP A 1111 -12.05 10.28 -22.61
CA ASP A 1111 -11.00 11.00 -21.89
C ASP A 1111 -11.00 10.52 -20.45
N VAL A 1112 -9.88 9.98 -19.97
CA VAL A 1112 -9.64 9.80 -18.54
C VAL A 1112 -9.50 11.18 -17.93
N ARG A 1113 -10.49 11.59 -17.11
CA ARG A 1113 -10.57 12.96 -16.58
C ARG A 1113 -9.24 13.37 -15.95
N GLU A 1114 -8.75 14.56 -16.34
CA GLU A 1114 -7.49 15.16 -15.84
C GLU A 1114 -6.24 14.29 -16.05
N ALA A 1115 -6.28 13.27 -16.92
CA ALA A 1115 -5.21 12.29 -17.15
C ALA A 1115 -4.76 11.52 -15.91
N ARG A 1116 -5.64 11.34 -14.92
CA ARG A 1116 -5.31 10.69 -13.64
C ARG A 1116 -5.13 9.17 -13.78
N THR A 1117 -4.44 8.57 -12.84
CA THR A 1117 -4.17 7.12 -12.76
C THR A 1117 -5.03 6.39 -11.72
N ASP A 1118 -5.88 7.12 -11.00
CA ASP A 1118 -6.57 6.64 -9.79
C ASP A 1118 -7.75 5.70 -10.11
N ASP A 1119 -7.92 4.65 -9.30
CA ASP A 1119 -9.08 3.76 -9.40
C ASP A 1119 -10.37 4.50 -9.06
N GLY A 1120 -11.33 4.49 -9.99
CA GLY A 1120 -12.56 5.26 -9.91
C GLY A 1120 -12.54 6.58 -10.69
N THR A 1121 -11.40 6.97 -11.29
CA THR A 1121 -11.30 8.19 -12.11
C THR A 1121 -12.35 8.19 -13.23
N PRO A 1122 -13.24 9.20 -13.30
CA PRO A 1122 -14.27 9.29 -14.34
C PRO A 1122 -13.71 9.29 -15.75
N VAL A 1123 -14.36 8.53 -16.64
CA VAL A 1123 -14.16 8.65 -18.09
C VAL A 1123 -15.23 9.56 -18.66
N GLN A 1124 -14.85 10.51 -19.51
CA GLN A 1124 -15.72 11.59 -20.00
C GLN A 1124 -15.56 11.82 -21.51
N LEU A 1125 -16.48 12.56 -22.12
CA LEU A 1125 -16.32 13.11 -23.46
C LEU A 1125 -15.53 14.42 -23.40
N TYR A 1126 -14.44 14.54 -24.16
CA TYR A 1126 -13.61 15.76 -24.20
C TYR A 1126 -13.04 16.06 -25.59
N ALA A 1127 -12.63 17.30 -25.83
CA ALA A 1127 -11.98 17.67 -27.09
C ALA A 1127 -10.68 16.87 -27.31
N CYS A 1128 -10.52 16.31 -28.50
CA CYS A 1128 -9.43 15.40 -28.83
C CYS A 1128 -8.04 16.09 -28.81
N ASN A 1129 -7.09 15.47 -28.11
CA ASN A 1129 -5.70 15.94 -27.95
C ASN A 1129 -4.74 14.76 -27.73
N THR A 1130 -3.43 15.02 -27.80
CA THR A 1130 -2.37 13.99 -27.78
C THR A 1130 -1.97 13.51 -26.37
N SER A 1131 -2.67 13.92 -25.31
CA SER A 1131 -2.33 13.51 -23.94
C SER A 1131 -2.70 12.06 -23.64
N LYS A 1132 -1.97 11.43 -22.70
CA LYS A 1132 -2.20 10.04 -22.26
C LYS A 1132 -3.61 9.77 -21.71
N ALA A 1133 -4.35 10.81 -21.28
CA ALA A 1133 -5.77 10.74 -20.92
C ALA A 1133 -6.65 10.13 -22.03
N GLN A 1134 -6.26 10.33 -23.28
CA GLN A 1134 -7.02 9.93 -24.46
C GLN A 1134 -6.27 8.90 -25.31
N GLN A 1135 -5.17 8.33 -24.79
CA GLN A 1135 -4.43 7.23 -25.41
C GLN A 1135 -4.90 5.91 -24.82
N TRP A 1136 -5.99 5.38 -25.37
CA TRP A 1136 -6.55 4.09 -25.00
C TRP A 1136 -5.85 2.98 -25.78
N ASN A 1137 -5.39 1.97 -25.07
CA ASN A 1137 -4.93 0.67 -25.55
C ASN A 1137 -6.14 -0.27 -25.67
N VAL A 1138 -6.48 -0.70 -26.88
CA VAL A 1138 -7.43 -1.82 -27.10
C VAL A 1138 -6.69 -3.15 -26.87
N SER A 1139 -6.97 -3.83 -25.75
CA SER A 1139 -6.27 -5.04 -25.33
C SER A 1139 -6.98 -6.34 -25.76
N SER A 1140 -6.18 -7.39 -25.97
CA SER A 1140 -6.61 -8.72 -26.47
C SER A 1140 -7.55 -9.47 -25.52
N ASP A 1141 -7.53 -9.14 -24.23
CA ASP A 1141 -8.46 -9.63 -23.21
C ASP A 1141 -9.84 -8.96 -23.24
N ARG A 1142 -10.08 -8.08 -24.23
CA ARG A 1142 -11.27 -7.24 -24.40
C ARG A 1142 -11.41 -6.13 -23.34
N THR A 1143 -10.32 -5.73 -22.70
CA THR A 1143 -10.30 -4.50 -21.90
C THR A 1143 -9.88 -3.31 -22.76
N LEU A 1144 -10.48 -2.15 -22.51
CA LEU A 1144 -10.03 -0.87 -23.07
C LEU A 1144 -9.21 -0.17 -21.99
N ARG A 1145 -7.90 0.00 -22.19
CA ARG A 1145 -6.99 0.42 -21.11
C ARG A 1145 -6.43 1.82 -21.32
N ALA A 1146 -6.45 2.66 -20.30
CA ALA A 1146 -5.74 3.95 -20.29
C ALA A 1146 -5.09 4.17 -18.93
N GLN A 1147 -3.96 4.88 -18.89
CA GLN A 1147 -3.21 5.18 -17.66
C GLN A 1147 -2.89 3.93 -16.80
N GLY A 1148 -2.63 2.79 -17.45
CA GLY A 1148 -2.33 1.51 -16.79
C GLY A 1148 -3.54 0.75 -16.22
N LYS A 1149 -4.74 1.32 -16.37
CA LYS A 1149 -6.02 0.86 -15.78
C LYS A 1149 -7.02 0.49 -16.88
N CYS A 1150 -8.06 -0.24 -16.52
CA CYS A 1150 -9.10 -0.73 -17.43
C CYS A 1150 -10.38 0.13 -17.36
N LEU A 1151 -11.02 0.40 -18.51
CA LEU A 1151 -12.35 1.02 -18.60
C LEU A 1151 -13.37 0.12 -17.90
N ASP A 1152 -14.05 0.67 -16.91
CA ASP A 1152 -14.80 -0.07 -15.90
C ASP A 1152 -16.20 0.55 -15.72
N VAL A 1153 -17.23 -0.29 -15.70
CA VAL A 1153 -18.57 0.15 -15.25
C VAL A 1153 -18.58 0.18 -13.73
N ALA A 1154 -18.73 1.37 -13.15
CA ALA A 1154 -18.49 1.58 -11.71
C ALA A 1154 -19.29 0.61 -10.82
N GLY A 1155 -18.58 -0.12 -9.96
CA GLY A 1155 -19.17 -1.11 -9.06
C GLY A 1155 -19.78 -2.33 -9.76
N GLY A 1156 -19.50 -2.54 -11.05
CA GLY A 1156 -20.11 -3.58 -11.87
C GLY A 1156 -21.57 -3.33 -12.24
N GLY A 1157 -22.02 -2.07 -12.17
CA GLY A 1157 -23.41 -1.67 -12.40
C GLY A 1157 -24.02 -2.16 -13.72
N THR A 1158 -25.31 -2.48 -13.71
CA THR A 1158 -26.03 -3.06 -14.85
C THR A 1158 -27.27 -2.25 -15.28
N THR A 1159 -27.54 -1.13 -14.63
CA THR A 1159 -28.68 -0.24 -14.93
C THR A 1159 -28.28 0.88 -15.89
N ASN A 1160 -29.27 1.45 -16.60
CA ASN A 1160 -29.08 2.65 -17.40
C ASN A 1160 -28.58 3.80 -16.52
N GLY A 1161 -27.54 4.50 -16.97
CA GLY A 1161 -26.90 5.57 -16.20
C GLY A 1161 -25.81 5.09 -15.23
N SER A 1162 -25.47 3.80 -15.20
CA SER A 1162 -24.27 3.33 -14.47
C SER A 1162 -23.04 3.98 -15.11
N ALA A 1163 -22.32 4.79 -14.34
CA ALA A 1163 -21.28 5.67 -14.84
C ALA A 1163 -19.94 4.94 -15.03
N LEU A 1164 -19.12 5.43 -15.97
CA LEU A 1164 -17.82 4.80 -16.28
C LEU A 1164 -16.64 5.45 -15.57
N GLN A 1165 -15.62 4.64 -15.36
CA GLN A 1165 -14.35 5.00 -14.75
C GLN A 1165 -13.20 4.22 -15.39
N ILE A 1166 -11.97 4.54 -15.03
CA ILE A 1166 -10.89 3.55 -15.05
C ILE A 1166 -10.73 2.91 -13.68
N TYR A 1167 -10.31 1.64 -13.65
CA TYR A 1167 -10.08 0.87 -12.42
C TYR A 1167 -8.96 -0.17 -12.65
N THR A 1168 -8.33 -0.68 -11.59
CA THR A 1168 -7.31 -1.73 -11.71
C THR A 1168 -7.87 -2.93 -12.46
N CYS A 1169 -7.13 -3.38 -13.47
CA CYS A 1169 -7.52 -4.49 -14.34
C CYS A 1169 -7.64 -5.78 -13.52
N ASN A 1170 -8.87 -6.16 -13.18
CA ASN A 1170 -9.22 -7.23 -12.23
C ASN A 1170 -9.93 -8.42 -12.90
N GLY A 1171 -10.08 -8.39 -14.23
CA GLY A 1171 -10.69 -9.47 -15.02
C GLY A 1171 -12.22 -9.60 -14.88
N SER A 1172 -12.89 -8.69 -14.16
CA SER A 1172 -14.34 -8.73 -14.02
C SER A 1172 -15.08 -8.37 -15.30
N GLY A 1173 -16.31 -8.86 -15.45
CA GLY A 1173 -17.17 -8.55 -16.59
C GLY A 1173 -17.55 -7.07 -16.72
N ALA A 1174 -17.31 -6.25 -15.69
CA ALA A 1174 -17.46 -4.80 -15.69
C ALA A 1174 -16.40 -4.09 -16.56
N GLN A 1175 -15.27 -4.75 -16.80
CA GLN A 1175 -14.10 -4.22 -17.52
C GLN A 1175 -14.00 -4.72 -18.97
N VAL A 1176 -14.88 -5.65 -19.34
CA VAL A 1176 -14.94 -6.22 -20.69
C VAL A 1176 -15.81 -5.35 -21.59
N TRP A 1177 -15.26 -4.98 -22.75
CA TRP A 1177 -15.93 -4.16 -23.77
C TRP A 1177 -15.87 -4.84 -25.13
N VAL A 1178 -16.97 -4.72 -25.87
CA VAL A 1178 -17.22 -5.54 -27.06
C VAL A 1178 -17.84 -4.67 -28.14
N GLU A 1179 -17.10 -4.46 -29.22
CA GLU A 1179 -17.56 -3.70 -30.38
C GLU A 1179 -18.70 -4.43 -31.11
N GLN A 1180 -19.74 -3.67 -31.48
CA GLN A 1180 -20.92 -4.10 -32.22
C GLN A 1180 -21.32 -3.00 -33.20
N GLY A 1181 -20.84 -3.09 -34.44
CA GLY A 1181 -20.94 -1.98 -35.38
C GLY A 1181 -20.08 -0.82 -34.91
N ASP A 1182 -20.63 0.39 -34.88
CA ASP A 1182 -19.99 1.57 -34.29
C ASP A 1182 -20.27 1.74 -32.78
N THR A 1183 -20.79 0.72 -32.09
CA THR A 1183 -21.12 0.80 -30.65
C THR A 1183 -20.24 -0.08 -29.78
N LEU A 1184 -19.90 0.37 -28.57
CA LEU A 1184 -19.10 -0.39 -27.60
C LEU A 1184 -19.99 -0.94 -26.47
N ARG A 1185 -20.21 -2.25 -26.44
CA ARG A 1185 -21.14 -2.92 -25.51
C ARG A 1185 -20.40 -3.62 -24.38
N ASN A 1186 -20.82 -3.38 -23.14
CA ASN A 1186 -20.35 -4.14 -21.99
C ASN A 1186 -21.16 -5.46 -21.84
N PRO A 1187 -20.54 -6.66 -21.87
CA PRO A 1187 -21.29 -7.93 -21.84
C PRO A 1187 -21.97 -8.28 -20.52
N GLN A 1188 -21.51 -7.74 -19.38
CA GLN A 1188 -22.08 -8.02 -18.06
C GLN A 1188 -23.43 -7.32 -17.87
N SER A 1189 -23.50 -6.04 -18.22
CA SER A 1189 -24.74 -5.25 -18.21
C SER A 1189 -25.61 -5.48 -19.45
N GLY A 1190 -24.99 -5.89 -20.56
CA GLY A 1190 -25.63 -6.01 -21.87
C GLY A 1190 -25.92 -4.66 -22.55
N LYS A 1191 -25.35 -3.56 -22.06
CA LYS A 1191 -25.64 -2.17 -22.44
C LYS A 1191 -24.44 -1.51 -23.13
N CYS A 1192 -24.69 -0.41 -23.85
CA CYS A 1192 -23.72 0.28 -24.70
C CYS A 1192 -23.15 1.53 -24.03
N LEU A 1193 -21.88 1.83 -24.34
CA LEU A 1193 -21.17 3.07 -24.00
C LEU A 1193 -21.92 4.27 -24.58
N ASP A 1194 -22.30 5.21 -23.72
CA ASP A 1194 -23.26 6.26 -24.04
C ASP A 1194 -22.79 7.62 -23.50
N VAL A 1195 -22.94 8.67 -24.31
CA VAL A 1195 -22.80 10.07 -23.88
C VAL A 1195 -24.15 10.54 -23.33
N PRO A 1196 -24.25 10.92 -22.03
CA PRO A 1196 -25.53 11.26 -21.41
C PRO A 1196 -26.36 12.28 -22.20
N ALA A 1197 -27.61 11.88 -22.49
CA ALA A 1197 -28.59 12.64 -23.28
C ALA A 1197 -28.09 13.10 -24.67
N GLY A 1198 -27.02 12.50 -25.21
CA GLY A 1198 -26.40 12.93 -26.47
C GLY A 1198 -25.82 14.35 -26.41
N ASN A 1199 -25.39 14.81 -25.24
CA ASN A 1199 -24.82 16.15 -25.06
C ASN A 1199 -23.31 16.18 -25.45
N PRO A 1200 -22.90 16.92 -26.50
CA PRO A 1200 -21.51 16.96 -26.95
C PRO A 1200 -20.60 17.91 -26.14
N ALA A 1201 -21.04 18.43 -24.98
CA ALA A 1201 -20.22 19.28 -24.13
C ALA A 1201 -18.97 18.54 -23.59
N ASN A 1202 -17.86 19.27 -23.43
CA ASN A 1202 -16.68 18.74 -22.77
C ASN A 1202 -16.99 18.47 -21.28
N GLY A 1203 -16.52 17.34 -20.76
CA GLY A 1203 -16.63 17.00 -19.33
C GLY A 1203 -17.83 16.09 -18.97
N ASN A 1204 -18.69 15.75 -19.94
CA ASN A 1204 -19.78 14.81 -19.70
C ASN A 1204 -19.24 13.40 -19.41
N ARG A 1205 -19.41 12.92 -18.18
CA ARG A 1205 -19.01 11.55 -17.77
C ARG A 1205 -19.77 10.53 -18.60
N LEU A 1206 -19.07 9.55 -19.17
CA LEU A 1206 -19.68 8.49 -19.96
C LEU A 1206 -20.41 7.50 -19.05
N GLN A 1207 -21.43 6.85 -19.60
CA GLN A 1207 -22.29 5.88 -18.89
C GLN A 1207 -22.51 4.64 -19.75
N ILE A 1208 -23.17 3.62 -19.20
CA ILE A 1208 -23.89 2.62 -20.00
C ILE A 1208 -25.37 2.96 -20.12
N TRP A 1209 -25.94 2.71 -21.30
CA TRP A 1209 -27.37 2.82 -21.57
C TRP A 1209 -27.84 1.72 -22.53
N ASP A 1210 -29.15 1.48 -22.62
CA ASP A 1210 -29.71 0.56 -23.61
C ASP A 1210 -29.29 0.94 -25.03
N CYS A 1211 -28.75 -0.05 -25.75
CA CYS A 1211 -28.23 0.10 -27.10
C CYS A 1211 -29.35 0.51 -28.06
N ASN A 1212 -29.30 1.77 -28.54
CA ASN A 1212 -30.35 2.43 -29.33
C ASN A 1212 -29.85 2.97 -30.68
N GLY A 1213 -28.55 2.88 -30.97
CA GLY A 1213 -27.95 3.27 -32.26
C GLY A 1213 -27.91 4.79 -32.53
N SER A 1214 -28.26 5.62 -31.54
CA SER A 1214 -28.12 7.07 -31.64
C SER A 1214 -26.64 7.49 -31.72
N ALA A 1215 -26.38 8.72 -32.20
CA ALA A 1215 -25.01 9.25 -32.29
C ALA A 1215 -24.29 9.38 -30.93
N ALA A 1216 -25.03 9.33 -29.82
CA ALA A 1216 -24.49 9.32 -28.47
C ALA A 1216 -23.76 8.01 -28.09
N GLN A 1217 -24.01 6.93 -28.85
CA GLN A 1217 -23.46 5.60 -28.60
C GLN A 1217 -22.47 5.14 -29.67
N ARG A 1218 -22.10 6.04 -30.59
CA ARG A 1218 -21.21 5.77 -31.72
C ARG A 1218 -19.78 6.17 -31.38
N TRP A 1219 -18.86 5.23 -31.54
CA TRP A 1219 -17.45 5.35 -31.15
C TRP A 1219 -16.57 4.66 -32.19
N ALA A 1220 -15.60 5.36 -32.74
CA ALA A 1220 -14.47 4.77 -33.43
C ALA A 1220 -13.38 4.45 -32.40
N LEU A 1221 -13.00 3.19 -32.26
CA LEU A 1221 -11.78 2.81 -31.54
C LEU A 1221 -10.53 3.29 -32.31
N PRO A 1222 -9.37 3.43 -31.65
CA PRO A 1222 -8.10 3.45 -32.34
C PRO A 1222 -7.86 2.09 -33.04
N VAL A 1223 -7.16 2.13 -34.18
CA VAL A 1223 -6.94 1.01 -35.11
C VAL A 1223 -5.50 1.01 -35.59
#